data_AF-A0A7X7A6K2-F1
#
_entry.id   AF-A0A7X7A6K2-F1
#
_cell.length_a   1.000
_cell.length_b   1.000
_cell.length_c   1.000
_cell.angle_alpha   90.00
_cell.angle_beta   90.00
_cell.angle_gamma   90.00
#
_symmetry.space_group_name_H-M   'P 1'
#
loop_
_entity.id
_entity.type
_entity.pdbx_description
1 polymer ?
#
loop_
_entity_poly.entity_id
_entity_poly.type
_entity_poly.pdbx_seq_one_letter_code
_entity_poly.pdbx_strand_id
1 'polypeptide(L)'
;PEEVQRKANSFQEFRQRPDWRKDKIACDLWTAAFFAPLTNSDDPKVPTTARLRDYLERDVIDGRLLGAVAELAAKHRFFHWHLEFPDVFEEGGFDVVLGNPPWERIKLQEEEHWADDPYIVGARNKAERERRIQEYRHAADAGKRARIARFDAAKRAAEATSEFVRESGCFPLTGLGDVNTYALFAELARRAIHPRGRVGVIVQSGIATDDTYKRFFADLNDKQALVSLFDFENRERLFPAVDSRMKFCLLTFTGAQSPRAALAFFCHDAEHARDPKRRFALSAAELALLNPNTRTCPVFRSRADVELTTAIYRRVPVLSNEGTGQNPWGIRFMAMLHMANDSGLFHTEPGPGLLPLYEAKLLHQFEHRWATYAGRETRDCLPAEKADPAFAVTPRYWVASEAVQSRLDAAGWERGWLLGFRDIARSTDERTAIFSLLPPVGVGHTLPLVLPHAELAAEPMACFLANTCALVFDYITRQKIGGTHLTFSYLRQLPLLPPAAYTPEERRFIVPRVLELVFTAWDLKPFADDVWRDADDTLRRILEWQHEENRRATGGHEWAPPEWAEIAPDGCPLPPFKWDEERRAVLRAELDAYYARLYGLNRKQLRYILDPHGLSERELEDILDPWEDPTCSGPHLLPEKPALEFPSETFRVLKEKEERLYGEYRTRRLVLDAWARLERERLMPEPYGGH
;
A
#
# COMPACT_ATOMS: atom_id res chain seq x y z
N PRO A 1 37.55 7.94 37.39
CA PRO A 1 36.63 7.67 38.54
C PRO A 1 36.24 8.95 39.29
N GLU A 2 37.21 9.74 39.74
CA GLU A 2 36.95 10.98 40.50
C GLU A 2 36.22 12.07 39.69
N GLU A 3 36.56 12.26 38.42
CA GLU A 3 35.91 13.27 37.59
C GLU A 3 34.41 12.96 37.36
N VAL A 4 34.07 11.69 37.16
CA VAL A 4 32.68 11.22 37.03
C VAL A 4 31.92 11.44 38.34
N GLN A 5 32.54 11.13 39.48
CA GLN A 5 31.93 11.35 40.80
C GLN A 5 31.73 12.85 41.06
N ARG A 6 32.69 13.70 40.70
CA ARG A 6 32.56 15.16 40.81
C ARG A 6 31.40 15.68 39.96
N LYS A 7 31.28 15.26 38.70
CA LYS A 7 30.15 15.63 37.82
C LYS A 7 28.81 15.16 38.41
N ALA A 8 28.76 13.94 38.94
CA ALA A 8 27.56 13.41 39.60
C ALA A 8 27.16 14.24 40.83
N ASN A 9 28.13 14.60 41.69
CA ASN A 9 27.87 15.44 42.87
C ASN A 9 27.39 16.83 42.47
N SER A 10 28.04 17.50 41.51
CA SER A 10 27.61 18.80 41.01
C SER A 10 26.21 18.76 40.40
N PHE A 11 25.84 17.66 39.72
CA PHE A 11 24.49 17.48 39.20
C PHE A 11 23.44 17.28 40.31
N GLN A 12 23.79 16.56 41.38
CA GLN A 12 22.92 16.44 42.55
C GLN A 12 22.73 17.79 43.25
N GLU A 13 23.80 18.57 43.41
CA GLU A 13 23.75 19.94 43.95
C GLU A 13 22.89 20.86 43.07
N PHE A 14 23.01 20.76 41.75
CA PHE A 14 22.18 21.49 40.79
C PHE A 14 20.68 21.20 41.00
N ARG A 15 20.29 19.93 41.15
CA ARG A 15 18.90 19.52 41.43
C ARG A 15 18.37 19.94 42.81
N GLN A 16 19.26 20.39 43.71
CA GLN A 16 18.88 20.93 45.02
C GLN A 16 18.57 22.44 44.96
N ARG A 17 18.88 23.13 43.84
CA ARG A 17 18.61 24.56 43.68
C ARG A 17 17.11 24.86 43.80
N PRO A 18 16.72 25.93 44.52
CA PRO A 18 15.31 26.31 44.69
C PRO A 18 14.57 26.50 43.36
N ASP A 19 15.19 27.21 42.41
CA ASP A 19 14.59 27.50 41.10
C ASP A 19 14.33 26.20 40.30
N TRP A 20 15.32 25.29 40.26
CA TRP A 20 15.17 24.01 39.59
C TRP A 20 14.03 23.17 40.20
N ARG A 21 13.94 23.14 41.54
CA ARG A 21 12.86 22.44 42.24
C ARG A 21 11.51 23.03 41.92
N LYS A 22 11.43 24.36 41.85
CA LYS A 22 10.20 25.06 41.48
C LYS A 22 9.74 24.65 40.10
N ASP A 23 10.62 24.69 39.11
CA ASP A 23 10.29 24.30 37.74
C ASP A 23 9.96 22.79 37.65
N LYS A 24 10.68 21.94 38.39
CA LYS A 24 10.41 20.50 38.44
C LYS A 24 9.00 20.21 38.95
N ILE A 25 8.56 20.89 40.01
CA ILE A 25 7.21 20.74 40.57
C ILE A 25 6.17 21.23 39.56
N ALA A 26 6.41 22.35 38.88
CA ALA A 26 5.50 22.85 37.85
C ALA A 26 5.34 21.86 36.68
N CYS A 27 6.45 21.31 36.17
CA CYS A 27 6.43 20.31 35.12
C CYS A 27 5.76 19.00 35.57
N ASP A 28 6.01 18.55 36.80
CA ASP A 28 5.36 17.37 37.38
C ASP A 28 3.86 17.59 37.58
N LEU A 29 3.44 18.76 38.04
CA LEU A 29 2.03 19.13 38.18
C LEU A 29 1.28 19.03 36.86
N TRP A 30 1.83 19.62 35.80
CA TRP A 30 1.24 19.59 34.47
C TRP A 30 1.14 18.15 33.94
N THR A 31 2.22 17.37 34.09
CA THR A 31 2.26 15.98 33.60
C THR A 31 1.34 15.07 34.41
N ALA A 32 1.28 15.25 35.73
CA ALA A 32 0.45 14.44 36.63
C ALA A 32 -1.05 14.53 36.29
N ALA A 33 -1.51 15.60 35.63
CA ALA A 33 -2.91 15.74 35.20
C ALA A 33 -3.38 14.62 34.26
N PHE A 34 -2.48 14.05 33.46
CA PHE A 34 -2.82 12.94 32.56
C PHE A 34 -2.87 11.58 33.28
N PHE A 35 -2.17 11.45 34.42
CA PHE A 35 -2.00 10.17 35.13
C PHE A 35 -2.82 10.09 36.41
N ALA A 36 -3.30 11.22 36.92
CA ALA A 36 -4.18 11.25 38.08
C ALA A 36 -5.50 10.50 37.79
N PRO A 37 -6.02 9.71 38.75
CA PRO A 37 -7.37 9.18 38.64
C PRO A 37 -8.39 10.33 38.54
N LEU A 38 -9.34 10.20 37.60
CA LEU A 38 -10.47 11.12 37.54
C LEU A 38 -11.37 10.89 38.75
N THR A 39 -11.39 11.85 39.66
CA THR A 39 -12.29 11.91 40.81
C THR A 39 -13.24 13.10 40.66
N ASN A 40 -14.12 13.33 41.63
CA ASN A 40 -14.92 14.57 41.67
C ASN A 40 -13.99 15.81 41.67
N SER A 41 -14.45 16.92 41.08
CA SER A 41 -13.65 18.14 40.82
C SER A 41 -12.97 18.74 42.05
N ASP A 42 -13.48 18.47 43.24
CA ASP A 42 -13.08 19.11 44.48
C ASP A 42 -11.97 18.36 45.22
N ASP A 43 -11.47 17.23 44.70
CA ASP A 43 -10.41 16.47 45.36
C ASP A 43 -9.11 17.30 45.44
N PRO A 44 -8.59 17.59 46.66
CA PRO A 44 -7.37 18.37 46.85
C PRO A 44 -6.10 17.71 46.29
N LYS A 45 -6.15 16.44 45.87
CA LYS A 45 -5.02 15.69 45.30
C LYS A 45 -4.95 15.73 43.78
N VAL A 46 -6.00 16.18 43.09
CA VAL A 46 -6.04 16.21 41.62
C VAL A 46 -5.35 17.48 41.09
N PRO A 47 -4.32 17.37 40.26
CA PRO A 47 -3.72 18.54 39.61
C PRO A 47 -4.72 19.15 38.61
N THR A 48 -4.85 20.48 38.61
CA THR A 48 -5.67 21.23 37.66
C THR A 48 -4.89 22.43 37.13
N THR A 49 -5.29 22.95 35.97
CA THR A 49 -4.69 24.15 35.37
C THR A 49 -4.71 25.35 36.32
N ALA A 50 -5.76 25.50 37.14
CA ALA A 50 -5.85 26.55 38.15
C ALA A 50 -4.77 26.39 39.23
N ARG A 51 -4.57 25.18 39.75
CA ARG A 51 -3.55 24.89 40.78
C ARG A 51 -2.13 25.06 40.25
N LEU A 52 -1.87 24.66 39.01
CA LEU A 52 -0.59 24.92 38.35
C LEU A 52 -0.32 26.43 38.21
N ARG A 53 -1.33 27.21 37.82
CA ARG A 53 -1.22 28.67 37.73
C ARG A 53 -0.94 29.30 39.08
N ASP A 54 -1.71 28.93 40.11
CA ASP A 54 -1.49 29.41 41.48
C ASP A 54 -0.07 29.11 41.97
N TYR A 55 0.44 27.91 41.66
CA TYR A 55 1.81 27.54 42.01
C TYR A 55 2.86 28.40 41.27
N LEU A 56 2.72 28.60 39.96
CA LEU A 56 3.65 29.41 39.18
C LEU A 56 3.67 30.88 39.63
N GLU A 57 2.49 31.46 39.88
CA GLU A 57 2.31 32.86 40.24
C GLU A 57 2.63 33.19 41.70
N ARG A 58 2.27 32.29 42.63
CA ARG A 58 2.27 32.57 44.07
C ARG A 58 3.19 31.68 44.88
N ASP A 59 3.75 30.63 44.27
CA ASP A 59 4.57 29.60 44.94
C ASP A 59 3.83 28.90 46.10
N VAL A 60 2.50 28.74 45.95
CA VAL A 60 1.63 28.09 46.94
C VAL A 60 1.13 26.76 46.37
N ILE A 61 1.34 25.67 47.11
CA ILE A 61 0.83 24.34 46.76
C ILE A 61 0.39 23.56 48.01
N ASP A 62 -0.75 22.87 47.92
CA ASP A 62 -1.20 21.96 48.98
C ASP A 62 -0.23 20.76 49.10
N GLY A 63 0.26 20.48 50.31
CA GLY A 63 1.20 19.38 50.53
C GLY A 63 0.65 18.00 50.14
N ARG A 64 -0.67 17.79 50.16
CA ARG A 64 -1.32 16.56 49.70
C ARG A 64 -1.27 16.42 48.18
N LEU A 65 -1.46 17.53 47.46
CA LEU A 65 -1.28 17.58 46.01
C LEU A 65 0.18 17.30 45.65
N LEU A 66 1.12 17.98 46.33
CA LEU A 66 2.55 17.78 46.10
C LEU A 66 2.97 16.32 46.32
N GLY A 67 2.48 15.69 47.39
CA GLY A 67 2.73 14.26 47.67
C GLY A 67 2.16 13.35 46.59
N ALA A 68 0.92 13.58 46.14
CA ALA A 68 0.29 12.80 45.08
C ALA A 68 1.02 12.95 43.73
N VAL A 69 1.43 14.17 43.39
CA VAL A 69 2.22 14.47 42.18
C VAL A 69 3.58 13.79 42.24
N ALA A 70 4.27 13.84 43.39
CA ALA A 70 5.55 13.16 43.58
C ALA A 70 5.43 11.63 43.45
N GLU A 71 4.34 11.05 43.96
CA GLU A 71 4.05 9.61 43.80
C GLU A 71 3.84 9.24 42.33
N LEU A 72 3.02 10.01 41.59
CA LEU A 72 2.80 9.81 40.16
C LEU A 72 4.09 9.98 39.36
N ALA A 73 4.86 11.03 39.65
CA ALA A 73 6.13 11.30 38.98
C ALA A 73 7.15 10.17 39.20
N ALA A 74 7.23 9.62 40.42
CA ALA A 74 8.09 8.47 40.73
C ALA A 74 7.59 7.18 40.06
N LYS A 75 6.28 6.91 40.14
CA LYS A 75 5.65 5.71 39.59
C LYS A 75 5.77 5.63 38.07
N HIS A 76 5.50 6.73 37.37
CA HIS A 76 5.52 6.84 35.92
C HIS A 76 6.87 7.34 35.37
N ARG A 77 7.82 7.64 36.25
CA ARG A 77 9.19 8.09 35.92
C ARG A 77 9.21 9.31 34.99
N PHE A 78 8.54 10.38 35.41
CA PHE A 78 8.53 11.63 34.63
C PHE A 78 9.96 12.15 34.41
N PHE A 79 10.23 12.55 33.17
CA PHE A 79 11.53 13.05 32.74
C PHE A 79 11.36 14.30 31.89
N HIS A 80 11.95 15.41 32.33
CA HIS A 80 11.77 16.72 31.71
C HIS A 80 13.08 17.20 31.07
N TRP A 81 13.25 16.91 29.78
CA TRP A 81 14.52 17.11 29.06
C TRP A 81 15.14 18.51 29.25
N HIS A 82 14.34 19.57 29.20
CA HIS A 82 14.84 20.95 29.33
C HIS A 82 15.34 21.27 30.74
N LEU A 83 14.85 20.58 31.78
CA LEU A 83 15.32 20.73 33.16
C LEU A 83 16.54 19.85 33.45
N GLU A 84 16.66 18.73 32.75
CA GLU A 84 17.76 17.77 32.94
C GLU A 84 19.01 18.15 32.14
N PHE A 85 18.82 18.87 31.02
CA PHE A 85 19.91 19.34 30.15
C PHE A 85 19.75 20.84 29.79
N PRO A 86 19.65 21.75 30.78
CA PRO A 86 19.36 23.17 30.52
C PRO A 86 20.36 23.80 29.56
N ASP A 87 21.67 23.64 29.80
CA ASP A 87 22.73 24.20 28.96
C ASP A 87 22.63 23.74 27.49
N VAL A 88 22.23 22.49 27.26
CA VAL A 88 22.03 21.94 25.91
C VAL A 88 20.87 22.63 25.20
N PHE A 89 19.75 22.82 25.90
CA PHE A 89 18.57 23.47 25.32
C PHE A 89 18.72 25.00 25.23
N GLU A 90 19.54 25.62 26.07
CA GLU A 90 19.96 27.02 25.92
C GLU A 90 20.79 27.22 24.64
N GLU A 91 21.65 26.27 24.29
CA GLU A 91 22.39 26.27 23.02
C GLU A 91 21.53 25.82 21.82
N GLY A 92 20.27 25.42 22.04
CA GLY A 92 19.30 25.10 20.99
C GLY A 92 19.08 23.61 20.74
N GLY A 93 19.68 22.72 21.52
CA GLY A 93 19.44 21.27 21.50
C GLY A 93 20.72 20.44 21.36
N PHE A 94 20.57 19.12 21.24
CA PHE A 94 21.70 18.20 21.09
C PHE A 94 22.34 18.29 19.70
N ASP A 95 23.67 18.37 19.63
CA ASP A 95 24.42 18.25 18.37
C ASP A 95 24.24 16.88 17.70
N VAL A 96 24.16 15.83 18.52
CA VAL A 96 24.03 14.45 18.05
C VAL A 96 23.10 13.67 18.97
N VAL A 97 22.13 12.97 18.39
CA VAL A 97 21.31 11.97 19.09
C VAL A 97 21.46 10.63 18.38
N LEU A 98 21.93 9.61 19.09
CA LEU A 98 22.05 8.24 18.59
C LEU A 98 21.22 7.30 19.46
N GLY A 99 20.55 6.32 18.86
CA GLY A 99 19.83 5.34 19.66
C GLY A 99 19.22 4.18 18.90
N ASN A 100 18.85 3.15 19.65
CA ASN A 100 17.95 2.10 19.23
C ASN A 100 16.68 2.21 20.08
N PRO A 101 15.71 3.06 19.69
CA PRO A 101 14.48 3.23 20.45
C PRO A 101 13.74 1.91 20.70
N PRO A 102 12.98 1.81 21.80
CA PRO A 102 12.18 0.63 22.12
C PRO A 102 10.98 0.49 21.15
N TRP A 103 10.46 -0.72 20.91
CA TRP A 103 9.55 -1.04 19.79
C TRP A 103 8.12 -1.46 20.20
N GLU A 104 7.76 -1.28 21.48
CA GLU A 104 6.50 -1.73 22.04
C GLU A 104 5.33 -0.80 21.68
N ARG A 105 4.13 -1.37 21.69
CA ARG A 105 2.88 -0.61 21.62
C ARG A 105 2.50 -0.13 23.01
N ILE A 106 2.00 1.10 23.10
CA ILE A 106 1.49 1.64 24.37
C ILE A 106 0.24 0.88 24.83
N LYS A 107 -0.58 0.41 23.88
CA LYS A 107 -1.80 -0.35 24.18
C LYS A 107 -1.45 -1.69 24.85
N LEU A 108 -2.04 -1.93 26.02
CA LEU A 108 -1.91 -3.19 26.74
C LEU A 108 -2.41 -4.35 25.87
N GLN A 109 -1.52 -5.32 25.61
CA GLN A 109 -1.88 -6.55 24.91
C GLN A 109 -2.51 -7.52 25.90
N GLU A 110 -3.84 -7.63 25.87
CA GLU A 110 -4.58 -8.50 26.80
C GLU A 110 -4.13 -9.96 26.69
N GLU A 111 -3.87 -10.44 25.47
CA GLU A 111 -3.45 -11.83 25.23
C GLU A 111 -2.10 -12.14 25.88
N GLU A 112 -1.14 -11.21 25.83
CA GLU A 112 0.16 -11.38 26.48
C GLU A 112 0.03 -11.35 28.02
N HIS A 113 -0.83 -10.49 28.57
CA HIS A 113 -1.08 -10.42 30.01
C HIS A 113 -1.72 -11.70 30.58
N TRP A 114 -2.55 -12.36 29.77
CA TRP A 114 -3.26 -13.57 30.16
C TRP A 114 -2.63 -14.85 29.59
N ALA A 115 -1.44 -14.79 28.97
CA ALA A 115 -0.85 -15.91 28.25
C ALA A 115 -0.63 -17.18 29.11
N ASP A 116 -0.43 -17.01 30.41
CA ASP A 116 -0.27 -18.06 31.42
C ASP A 116 -1.59 -18.48 32.08
N ASP A 117 -2.75 -17.97 31.64
CA ASP A 117 -4.08 -18.34 32.14
C ASP A 117 -4.87 -19.15 31.09
N PRO A 118 -4.84 -20.49 31.15
CA PRO A 118 -5.55 -21.34 30.19
C PRO A 118 -7.05 -21.09 30.13
N TYR A 119 -7.67 -20.64 31.24
CA TYR A 119 -9.09 -20.33 31.28
C TYR A 119 -9.40 -19.09 30.45
N ILE A 120 -8.60 -18.04 30.49
CA ILE A 120 -8.87 -16.83 29.70
C ILE A 120 -8.42 -17.02 28.25
N VAL A 121 -7.28 -17.69 28.02
CA VAL A 121 -6.73 -17.97 26.68
C VAL A 121 -7.65 -18.89 25.87
N GLY A 122 -8.30 -19.86 26.51
CA GLY A 122 -9.21 -20.81 25.84
C GLY A 122 -10.55 -20.23 25.39
N ALA A 123 -10.72 -18.90 25.35
CA ALA A 123 -11.93 -18.24 24.84
C ALA A 123 -12.00 -18.30 23.31
N ARG A 124 -13.18 -18.58 22.74
CA ARG A 124 -13.36 -18.76 21.29
C ARG A 124 -13.38 -17.43 20.53
N ASN A 125 -13.77 -16.34 21.21
CA ASN A 125 -13.86 -15.01 20.65
C ASN A 125 -13.66 -13.94 21.73
N LYS A 126 -13.57 -12.68 21.32
CA LYS A 126 -13.34 -11.53 22.21
C LYS A 126 -14.43 -11.38 23.28
N ALA A 127 -15.70 -11.51 22.92
CA ALA A 127 -16.82 -11.36 23.85
C ALA A 127 -16.79 -12.43 24.96
N GLU A 128 -16.44 -13.66 24.60
CA GLU A 128 -16.25 -14.73 25.58
C GLU A 128 -15.06 -14.44 26.51
N ARG A 129 -13.95 -13.91 25.98
CA ARG A 129 -12.78 -13.54 26.78
C ARG A 129 -13.11 -12.45 27.79
N GLU A 130 -13.82 -11.40 27.37
CA GLU A 130 -14.30 -10.31 28.25
C GLU A 130 -15.20 -10.85 29.38
N ARG A 131 -16.11 -11.77 29.04
CA ARG A 131 -16.95 -12.45 30.04
C ARG A 131 -16.12 -13.23 31.06
N ARG A 132 -15.12 -14.01 30.62
CA ARG A 132 -14.23 -14.78 31.50
C ARG A 132 -13.37 -13.86 32.40
N ILE A 133 -12.89 -12.73 31.88
CA ILE A 133 -12.20 -11.70 32.68
C ILE A 133 -13.14 -11.11 33.74
N GLN A 134 -14.41 -10.85 33.38
CA GLN A 134 -15.40 -10.32 34.31
C GLN A 134 -15.69 -11.27 35.48
N GLU A 135 -15.72 -12.58 35.24
CA GLU A 135 -15.89 -13.57 36.30
C GLU A 135 -14.77 -13.51 37.35
N TYR A 136 -13.53 -13.20 36.95
CA TYR A 136 -12.43 -13.06 37.89
C TYR A 136 -12.58 -11.84 38.81
N ARG A 137 -13.28 -10.79 38.38
CA ARG A 137 -13.54 -9.60 39.21
C ARG A 137 -14.38 -9.94 40.45
N HIS A 138 -15.29 -10.91 40.32
CA HIS A 138 -16.22 -11.33 41.37
C HIS A 138 -15.85 -12.70 41.96
N ALA A 139 -14.70 -13.26 41.60
CA ALA A 139 -14.27 -14.55 42.11
C ALA A 139 -14.03 -14.51 43.63
N ALA A 140 -14.40 -15.58 44.34
CA ALA A 140 -14.10 -15.75 45.76
C ALA A 140 -12.59 -15.89 46.04
N ASP A 141 -11.82 -16.30 45.03
CA ASP A 141 -10.38 -16.44 45.08
C ASP A 141 -9.66 -15.07 45.13
N ALA A 142 -8.84 -14.85 46.15
CA ALA A 142 -8.12 -13.59 46.35
C ALA A 142 -7.00 -13.38 45.30
N GLY A 143 -6.40 -14.45 44.78
CA GLY A 143 -5.37 -14.38 43.75
C GLY A 143 -5.93 -13.88 42.41
N LYS A 144 -7.11 -14.37 42.01
CA LYS A 144 -7.84 -13.90 40.82
C LYS A 144 -8.21 -12.43 40.93
N ARG A 145 -8.71 -11.99 42.10
CA ARG A 145 -9.00 -10.56 42.34
C ARG A 145 -7.75 -9.69 42.29
N ALA A 146 -6.64 -10.15 42.88
CA ALA A 146 -5.36 -9.41 42.83
C ALA A 146 -4.80 -9.32 41.40
N ARG A 147 -4.96 -10.38 40.59
CA ARG A 147 -4.57 -10.39 39.18
C ARG A 147 -5.37 -9.38 38.35
N ILE A 148 -6.69 -9.31 38.56
CA ILE A 148 -7.54 -8.26 37.97
C ILE A 148 -7.10 -6.86 38.39
N ALA A 149 -6.81 -6.64 39.67
CA ALA A 149 -6.35 -5.32 40.14
C ALA A 149 -5.04 -4.90 39.45
N ARG A 150 -4.11 -5.83 39.20
CA ARG A 150 -2.89 -5.58 38.41
C ARG A 150 -3.20 -5.28 36.95
N PHE A 151 -4.11 -6.05 36.33
CA PHE A 151 -4.56 -5.81 34.97
C PHE A 151 -5.20 -4.43 34.81
N ASP A 152 -6.13 -4.06 35.68
CA ASP A 152 -6.81 -2.76 35.67
C ASP A 152 -5.81 -1.61 35.88
N ALA A 153 -4.86 -1.77 36.81
CA ALA A 153 -3.82 -0.77 37.04
C ALA A 153 -2.89 -0.61 35.81
N ALA A 154 -2.50 -1.70 35.16
CA ALA A 154 -1.69 -1.68 33.94
C ALA A 154 -2.46 -1.07 32.77
N LYS A 155 -3.74 -1.43 32.61
CA LYS A 155 -4.64 -0.88 31.60
C LYS A 155 -4.81 0.63 31.77
N ARG A 156 -5.09 1.09 32.98
CA ARG A 156 -5.23 2.53 33.26
C ARG A 156 -3.92 3.28 33.01
N ALA A 157 -2.77 2.71 33.36
CA ALA A 157 -1.46 3.32 33.08
C ALA A 157 -1.19 3.43 31.57
N ALA A 158 -1.53 2.40 30.79
CA ALA A 158 -1.43 2.42 29.33
C ALA A 158 -2.38 3.46 28.70
N GLU A 159 -3.62 3.54 29.18
CA GLU A 159 -4.61 4.53 28.73
C GLU A 159 -4.15 5.96 29.05
N ALA A 160 -3.68 6.23 30.27
CA ALA A 160 -3.14 7.53 30.68
C ALA A 160 -1.91 7.94 29.84
N THR A 161 -1.04 6.98 29.53
CA THR A 161 0.12 7.23 28.65
C THR A 161 -0.33 7.57 27.22
N SER A 162 -1.33 6.83 26.70
CA SER A 162 -1.93 7.13 25.39
C SER A 162 -2.58 8.51 25.37
N GLU A 163 -3.30 8.88 26.43
CA GLU A 163 -3.92 10.20 26.59
C GLU A 163 -2.87 11.30 26.63
N PHE A 164 -1.82 11.15 27.45
CA PHE A 164 -0.68 12.06 27.46
C PHE A 164 -0.09 12.23 26.05
N VAL A 165 0.21 11.14 25.34
CA VAL A 165 0.82 11.22 24.01
C VAL A 165 -0.06 11.99 23.01
N ARG A 166 -1.38 11.81 23.06
CA ARG A 166 -2.32 12.42 22.11
C ARG A 166 -2.65 13.87 22.46
N GLU A 167 -2.88 14.16 23.72
CA GLU A 167 -3.47 15.43 24.18
C GLU A 167 -2.43 16.43 24.70
N SER A 168 -1.20 15.98 25.02
CA SER A 168 -0.14 16.87 25.51
C SER A 168 0.35 17.89 24.49
N GLY A 169 0.14 17.64 23.19
CA GLY A 169 0.82 18.35 22.10
C GLY A 169 2.33 18.04 21.99
N CYS A 170 2.83 17.05 22.73
CA CYS A 170 4.24 16.64 22.66
C CYS A 170 4.56 15.79 21.41
N PHE A 171 3.56 15.08 20.86
CA PHE A 171 3.77 14.14 19.74
C PHE A 171 2.76 14.32 18.60
N PRO A 172 2.60 15.53 18.04
CA PRO A 172 1.63 15.80 16.97
C PRO A 172 1.85 14.98 15.68
N LEU A 173 3.07 14.46 15.45
CA LEU A 173 3.42 13.76 14.21
C LEU A 173 3.30 12.23 14.32
N THR A 174 3.53 11.66 15.51
CA THR A 174 3.62 10.19 15.72
C THR A 174 2.65 9.63 16.77
N GLY A 175 1.96 10.49 17.53
CA GLY A 175 0.95 10.11 18.53
C GLY A 175 -0.41 9.68 17.97
N LEU A 176 -0.47 9.18 16.73
CA LEU A 176 -1.71 8.85 16.00
C LEU A 176 -1.92 7.33 15.90
N GLY A 177 -3.17 6.89 15.70
CA GLY A 177 -3.49 5.47 15.50
C GLY A 177 -3.02 4.58 16.66
N ASP A 178 -2.64 3.33 16.39
CA ASP A 178 -1.97 2.48 17.38
C ASP A 178 -0.53 2.98 17.61
N VAL A 179 -0.27 3.52 18.80
CA VAL A 179 1.00 4.21 19.10
C VAL A 179 2.12 3.21 19.44
N ASN A 180 3.24 3.32 18.73
CA ASN A 180 4.50 2.60 19.02
C ASN A 180 5.54 3.56 19.61
N THR A 181 6.31 3.07 20.59
CA THR A 181 7.31 3.88 21.31
C THR A 181 8.45 4.36 20.42
N TYR A 182 8.93 3.56 19.47
CA TYR A 182 10.04 3.96 18.59
C TYR A 182 9.75 5.24 17.81
N ALA A 183 8.50 5.44 17.39
CA ALA A 183 8.09 6.60 16.62
C ALA A 183 8.06 7.86 17.50
N LEU A 184 7.56 7.73 18.74
CA LEU A 184 7.60 8.82 19.71
C LEU A 184 9.02 9.26 20.02
N PHE A 185 9.95 8.32 20.16
CA PHE A 185 11.37 8.64 20.39
C PHE A 185 12.03 9.30 19.16
N ALA A 186 11.64 8.92 17.94
CA ALA A 186 12.12 9.59 16.73
C ALA A 186 11.62 11.06 16.67
N GLU A 187 10.35 11.31 17.00
CA GLU A 187 9.80 12.67 17.10
C GLU A 187 10.43 13.47 18.25
N LEU A 188 10.65 12.84 19.40
CA LEU A 188 11.35 13.45 20.53
C LEU A 188 12.78 13.84 20.13
N ALA A 189 13.52 12.95 19.47
CA ALA A 189 14.84 13.27 18.95
C ALA A 189 14.79 14.44 17.96
N ARG A 190 13.80 14.46 17.05
CA ARG A 190 13.57 15.57 16.11
C ARG A 190 13.31 16.90 16.79
N ARG A 191 12.65 16.90 17.95
CA ARG A 191 12.41 18.10 18.78
C ARG A 191 13.63 18.50 19.63
N ALA A 192 14.45 17.53 20.02
CA ALA A 192 15.56 17.75 20.94
C ALA A 192 16.88 18.13 20.25
N ILE A 193 17.01 17.96 18.94
CA ILE A 193 18.25 18.29 18.22
C ILE A 193 18.45 19.79 18.01
N HIS A 194 19.72 20.18 18.03
CA HIS A 194 20.19 21.48 17.60
C HIS A 194 19.82 21.75 16.11
N PRO A 195 19.60 23.02 15.69
CA PRO A 195 19.32 23.38 14.29
C PRO A 195 20.38 22.94 13.26
N ARG A 196 21.58 22.56 13.69
CA ARG A 196 22.62 21.95 12.84
C ARG A 196 23.00 20.53 13.26
N GLY A 197 22.33 20.01 14.28
CA GLY A 197 22.58 18.68 14.84
C GLY A 197 22.01 17.56 13.98
N ARG A 198 22.39 16.32 14.29
CA ARG A 198 22.00 15.12 13.55
C ARG A 198 21.44 14.04 14.48
N VAL A 199 20.49 13.29 13.95
CA VAL A 199 19.94 12.09 14.59
C VAL A 199 20.29 10.88 13.76
N GLY A 200 20.70 9.79 14.41
CA GLY A 200 20.80 8.46 13.82
C GLY A 200 20.10 7.44 14.72
N VAL A 201 19.01 6.84 14.25
CA VAL A 201 18.22 5.88 15.03
C VAL A 201 17.91 4.60 14.27
N ILE A 202 17.84 3.49 15.01
CA ILE A 202 17.40 2.18 14.49
C ILE A 202 15.93 1.98 14.86
N VAL A 203 15.05 2.01 13.87
CA VAL A 203 13.59 1.97 14.07
C VAL A 203 12.94 1.03 13.08
N GLN A 204 11.67 0.67 13.29
CA GLN A 204 10.95 -0.11 12.29
C GLN A 204 10.77 0.71 11.00
N SER A 205 10.95 0.06 9.84
CA SER A 205 10.90 0.72 8.53
C SER A 205 9.56 1.40 8.23
N GLY A 206 8.50 0.93 8.89
CA GLY A 206 7.16 1.52 8.84
C GLY A 206 7.13 3.01 9.13
N ILE A 207 8.11 3.56 9.90
CA ILE A 207 8.23 5.00 10.16
C ILE A 207 8.27 5.86 8.88
N ALA A 208 8.74 5.27 7.78
CA ALA A 208 8.88 5.95 6.50
C ALA A 208 7.88 5.47 5.45
N THR A 209 7.34 4.26 5.55
CA THR A 209 6.49 3.65 4.51
C THR A 209 5.01 3.66 4.85
N ASP A 210 4.65 3.66 6.14
CA ASP A 210 3.27 3.44 6.57
C ASP A 210 2.48 4.75 6.69
N ASP A 211 1.18 4.69 6.37
CA ASP A 211 0.30 5.86 6.44
C ASP A 211 0.22 6.45 7.86
N THR A 212 0.34 5.62 8.90
CA THR A 212 0.31 6.04 10.32
C THR A 212 1.36 7.11 10.63
N TYR A 213 2.55 7.02 10.02
CA TYR A 213 3.67 7.93 10.29
C TYR A 213 3.90 8.95 9.19
N LYS A 214 2.97 9.07 8.24
CA LYS A 214 3.12 9.99 7.10
C LYS A 214 3.38 11.43 7.51
N ARG A 215 2.81 11.90 8.62
CA ARG A 215 3.03 13.27 9.11
C ARG A 215 4.46 13.51 9.56
N PHE A 216 5.04 12.54 10.26
CA PHE A 216 6.43 12.60 10.68
C PHE A 216 7.38 12.55 9.49
N PHE A 217 7.16 11.60 8.58
CA PHE A 217 8.01 11.50 7.40
C PHE A 217 7.86 12.71 6.46
N ALA A 218 6.64 13.25 6.31
CA ALA A 218 6.39 14.50 5.61
C ALA A 218 7.12 15.69 6.25
N ASP A 219 7.14 15.82 7.59
CA ASP A 219 7.93 16.85 8.28
C ASP A 219 9.41 16.79 7.90
N LEU A 220 9.98 15.57 7.88
CA LEU A 220 11.38 15.37 7.47
C LEU A 220 11.60 15.73 6.01
N ASN A 221 10.64 15.41 5.13
CA ASN A 221 10.75 15.67 3.70
C ASN A 221 10.59 17.16 3.37
N ASP A 222 9.51 17.78 3.85
CA ASP A 222 9.12 19.16 3.53
C ASP A 222 10.14 20.17 4.08
N LYS A 223 10.76 19.86 5.23
CA LYS A 223 11.87 20.64 5.81
C LYS A 223 13.23 20.28 5.22
N GLN A 224 13.30 19.34 4.29
CA GLN A 224 14.53 18.79 3.72
C GLN A 224 15.50 18.28 4.82
N ALA A 225 14.98 17.72 5.90
CA ALA A 225 15.75 17.24 7.04
C ALA A 225 16.26 15.79 6.87
N LEU A 226 15.70 15.01 5.94
CA LEU A 226 16.10 13.62 5.71
C LEU A 226 17.52 13.55 5.10
N VAL A 227 18.43 12.86 5.79
CA VAL A 227 19.82 12.65 5.34
C VAL A 227 19.98 11.28 4.71
N SER A 228 19.51 10.23 5.39
CA SER A 228 19.53 8.88 4.84
C SER A 228 18.52 7.96 5.49
N LEU A 229 18.12 6.93 4.74
CA LEU A 229 17.33 5.81 5.23
C LEU A 229 17.83 4.53 4.56
N PHE A 230 18.35 3.61 5.36
CA PHE A 230 18.78 2.30 4.88
C PHE A 230 17.89 1.24 5.53
N ASP A 231 17.04 0.60 4.75
CA ASP A 231 16.10 -0.44 5.16
C ASP A 231 16.72 -1.83 5.03
N PHE A 232 16.50 -2.65 6.06
CA PHE A 232 17.01 -3.98 6.24
C PHE A 232 15.88 -4.97 6.51
N GLU A 233 15.99 -6.16 5.92
CA GLU A 233 15.19 -7.32 6.31
C GLU A 233 16.08 -8.27 7.11
N ASN A 234 15.61 -8.75 8.26
CA ASN A 234 16.39 -9.65 9.13
C ASN A 234 16.51 -11.09 8.58
N ARG A 235 16.51 -11.27 7.25
CA ARG A 235 16.52 -12.58 6.57
C ARG A 235 17.77 -13.38 6.88
N GLU A 236 18.92 -12.71 6.92
CA GLU A 236 20.22 -13.29 7.29
C GLU A 236 20.48 -13.28 8.81
N ARG A 237 19.46 -12.95 9.62
CA ARG A 237 19.52 -12.96 11.08
C ARG A 237 20.65 -12.08 11.65
N LEU A 238 20.82 -10.88 11.11
CA LEU A 238 21.63 -9.80 11.72
C LEU A 238 21.33 -9.66 13.21
N PHE A 239 20.07 -9.85 13.59
CA PHE A 239 19.62 -10.04 14.96
C PHE A 239 19.04 -11.46 15.14
N PRO A 240 19.79 -12.42 15.72
CA PRO A 240 19.39 -13.82 15.79
C PRO A 240 18.11 -14.11 16.59
N ALA A 241 17.77 -13.24 17.55
CA ALA A 241 16.59 -13.36 18.40
C ALA A 241 15.31 -12.73 17.81
N VAL A 242 15.40 -12.13 16.62
CA VAL A 242 14.30 -11.39 15.97
C VAL A 242 13.78 -12.20 14.78
N ASP A 243 12.47 -12.16 14.54
CA ASP A 243 11.84 -12.83 13.39
C ASP A 243 12.53 -12.41 12.09
N SER A 244 12.84 -13.39 11.23
CA SER A 244 13.56 -13.17 9.97
C SER A 244 12.84 -12.24 8.97
N ARG A 245 11.54 -12.01 9.15
CA ARG A 245 10.70 -11.13 8.31
C ARG A 245 10.64 -9.71 8.85
N MET A 246 11.17 -9.46 10.04
CA MET A 246 11.16 -8.13 10.64
C MET A 246 11.96 -7.17 9.76
N LYS A 247 11.38 -5.99 9.53
CA LYS A 247 12.01 -4.89 8.80
C LYS A 247 12.36 -3.74 9.73
N PHE A 248 13.57 -3.24 9.59
CA PHE A 248 14.05 -2.08 10.34
C PHE A 248 14.91 -1.20 9.43
N CYS A 249 15.04 0.07 9.79
CA CYS A 249 15.87 0.99 9.04
C CYS A 249 16.84 1.76 9.96
N LEU A 250 17.97 2.12 9.37
CA LEU A 250 18.88 3.12 9.89
C LEU A 250 18.40 4.48 9.37
N LEU A 251 17.68 5.21 10.21
CA LEU A 251 17.13 6.52 9.87
C LEU A 251 18.07 7.63 10.35
N THR A 252 18.50 8.49 9.43
CA THR A 252 19.31 9.67 9.73
C THR A 252 18.62 10.94 9.24
N PHE A 253 18.49 11.92 10.13
CA PHE A 253 17.96 13.25 9.78
C PHE A 253 18.73 14.35 10.52
N THR A 254 18.57 15.60 10.07
CA THR A 254 19.30 16.77 10.56
C THR A 254 18.37 17.91 10.92
N GLY A 255 18.82 18.80 11.82
CA GLY A 255 18.15 20.06 12.09
C GLY A 255 18.23 21.04 10.92
N ALA A 256 19.24 20.89 10.06
CA ALA A 256 19.50 21.71 8.88
C ALA A 256 18.81 21.13 7.63
N GLN A 257 19.10 21.73 6.47
CA GLN A 257 18.66 21.20 5.17
C GLN A 257 19.69 20.21 4.58
N SER A 258 19.15 19.18 3.95
CA SER A 258 19.83 18.10 3.22
C SER A 258 19.18 18.00 1.84
N PRO A 259 19.83 18.47 0.77
CA PRO A 259 19.20 18.58 -0.56
C PRO A 259 18.70 17.25 -1.14
N ARG A 260 19.40 16.15 -0.82
CA ARG A 260 19.04 14.79 -1.24
C ARG A 260 19.28 13.82 -0.09
N ALA A 261 18.34 12.91 0.11
CA ALA A 261 18.44 11.81 1.06
C ALA A 261 19.05 10.59 0.38
N ALA A 262 20.02 9.94 1.01
CA ALA A 262 20.58 8.67 0.55
C ALA A 262 19.72 7.49 1.01
N LEU A 263 19.33 6.62 0.08
CA LEU A 263 18.36 5.56 0.30
C LEU A 263 18.90 4.21 -0.18
N ALA A 264 18.56 3.15 0.53
CA ALA A 264 18.73 1.76 0.12
C ALA A 264 17.67 0.91 0.81
N PHE A 265 17.12 -0.09 0.13
CA PHE A 265 16.06 -0.96 0.66
C PHE A 265 16.38 -2.43 0.43
N PHE A 266 15.71 -3.30 1.18
CA PHE A 266 15.88 -4.75 1.08
C PHE A 266 17.35 -5.18 1.33
N CYS A 267 18.06 -4.47 2.20
CA CYS A 267 19.40 -4.86 2.60
C CYS A 267 19.33 -6.07 3.53
N HIS A 268 20.22 -7.04 3.36
CA HIS A 268 20.31 -8.22 4.24
C HIS A 268 21.58 -8.18 5.10
N ASP A 269 22.59 -7.43 4.65
CA ASP A 269 23.78 -7.06 5.39
C ASP A 269 24.18 -5.59 5.18
N ALA A 270 25.23 -5.13 5.86
CA ALA A 270 25.70 -3.75 5.80
C ALA A 270 26.42 -3.37 4.49
N GLU A 271 26.97 -4.32 3.74
CA GLU A 271 27.61 -4.08 2.45
C GLU A 271 26.56 -3.82 1.36
N HIS A 272 25.37 -4.42 1.44
CA HIS A 272 24.24 -4.08 0.55
C HIS A 272 23.89 -2.58 0.62
N ALA A 273 23.98 -1.95 1.80
CA ALA A 273 23.73 -0.51 1.94
C ALA A 273 24.85 0.37 1.36
N ARG A 274 26.02 -0.22 1.07
CA ARG A 274 27.19 0.44 0.47
C ARG A 274 27.27 0.23 -1.05
N ASP A 275 26.57 -0.77 -1.58
CA ASP A 275 26.53 -1.10 -3.00
C ASP A 275 25.94 0.07 -3.83
N PRO A 276 26.70 0.65 -4.78
CA PRO A 276 26.24 1.75 -5.61
C PRO A 276 25.09 1.36 -6.57
N LYS A 277 24.87 0.07 -6.84
CA LYS A 277 23.74 -0.41 -7.66
C LYS A 277 22.42 -0.37 -6.87
N ARG A 278 22.48 -0.60 -5.56
CA ARG A 278 21.33 -0.59 -4.62
C ARG A 278 21.06 0.78 -4.01
N ARG A 279 22.11 1.59 -3.87
CA ARG A 279 22.04 2.92 -3.26
C ARG A 279 21.64 3.98 -4.28
N PHE A 280 20.67 4.80 -3.91
CA PHE A 280 20.23 5.94 -4.70
C PHE A 280 20.00 7.15 -3.80
N ALA A 281 19.82 8.32 -4.41
CA ALA A 281 19.52 9.54 -3.67
C ALA A 281 18.27 10.19 -4.25
N LEU A 282 17.37 10.69 -3.40
CA LEU A 282 16.16 11.41 -3.79
C LEU A 282 16.11 12.77 -3.12
N SER A 283 15.71 13.79 -3.86
CA SER A 283 15.32 15.09 -3.32
C SER A 283 13.91 15.05 -2.74
N ALA A 284 13.58 16.05 -1.92
CA ALA A 284 12.23 16.17 -1.37
C ALA A 284 11.13 16.32 -2.44
N ALA A 285 11.48 16.98 -3.56
CA ALA A 285 10.58 17.12 -4.71
C ALA A 285 10.35 15.79 -5.43
N GLU A 286 11.36 14.95 -5.58
CA GLU A 286 11.20 13.62 -6.17
C GLU A 286 10.41 12.68 -5.26
N LEU A 287 10.60 12.75 -3.94
CA LEU A 287 9.78 12.02 -2.98
C LEU A 287 8.30 12.43 -3.05
N ALA A 288 8.03 13.73 -3.12
CA ALA A 288 6.67 14.25 -3.29
C ALA A 288 6.07 13.92 -4.67
N LEU A 289 6.89 13.87 -5.73
CA LEU A 289 6.46 13.44 -7.06
C LEU A 289 6.03 11.96 -7.06
N LEU A 290 6.83 11.11 -6.43
CA LEU A 290 6.59 9.66 -6.40
C LEU A 290 5.41 9.32 -5.46
N ASN A 291 5.29 9.97 -4.31
CA ASN A 291 4.24 9.73 -3.31
C ASN A 291 3.44 11.01 -3.00
N PRO A 292 2.68 11.57 -3.95
CA PRO A 292 2.03 12.89 -3.80
C PRO A 292 0.97 12.95 -2.69
N ASN A 293 0.23 11.85 -2.49
CA ASN A 293 -0.86 11.80 -1.50
C ASN A 293 -0.36 11.39 -0.11
N THR A 294 0.39 10.30 -0.05
CA THR A 294 0.86 9.72 1.22
C THR A 294 2.09 10.42 1.78
N ARG A 295 2.92 11.07 0.94
CA ARG A 295 4.21 11.66 1.33
C ARG A 295 5.18 10.70 2.00
N THR A 296 4.95 9.39 1.93
CA THR A 296 5.83 8.34 2.47
C THR A 296 7.03 8.09 1.54
N CYS A 297 7.94 7.20 1.94
CA CYS A 297 9.09 6.81 1.14
C CYS A 297 8.77 5.65 0.17
N PRO A 298 9.11 5.76 -1.13
CA PRO A 298 9.04 4.64 -2.06
C PRO A 298 10.18 3.63 -1.82
N VAL A 299 9.93 2.34 -2.09
CA VAL A 299 10.82 1.22 -1.74
C VAL A 299 11.44 0.58 -2.99
N PHE A 300 12.51 1.18 -3.52
CA PHE A 300 13.17 0.67 -4.73
C PHE A 300 14.33 -0.28 -4.42
N ARG A 301 14.57 -1.25 -5.31
CA ARG A 301 15.68 -2.22 -5.20
C ARG A 301 16.99 -1.74 -5.81
N SER A 302 16.91 -0.92 -6.84
CA SER A 302 18.07 -0.44 -7.59
C SER A 302 17.96 1.03 -8.01
N ARG A 303 19.10 1.61 -8.37
CA ARG A 303 19.15 2.96 -8.96
C ARG A 303 18.35 3.06 -10.27
N ALA A 304 18.46 2.07 -11.14
CA ALA A 304 17.73 2.03 -12.41
C ALA A 304 16.21 2.03 -12.20
N ASP A 305 15.72 1.33 -11.16
CA ASP A 305 14.29 1.34 -10.83
C ASP A 305 13.79 2.75 -10.51
N VAL A 306 14.57 3.49 -9.71
CA VAL A 306 14.26 4.86 -9.28
C VAL A 306 14.27 5.81 -10.47
N GLU A 307 15.30 5.74 -11.31
CA GLU A 307 15.46 6.62 -12.48
C GLU A 307 14.29 6.41 -13.47
N LEU A 308 13.99 5.15 -13.80
CA LEU A 308 12.92 4.82 -14.72
C LEU A 308 11.53 5.18 -14.17
N THR A 309 11.23 4.80 -12.93
CA THR A 309 9.94 5.14 -12.32
C THR A 309 9.79 6.66 -12.18
N THR A 310 10.84 7.39 -11.79
CA THR A 310 10.80 8.86 -11.72
C THR A 310 10.53 9.48 -13.09
N ALA A 311 11.17 8.99 -14.15
CA ALA A 311 10.92 9.47 -15.51
C ALA A 311 9.46 9.26 -15.93
N ILE A 312 8.86 8.12 -15.56
CA ILE A 312 7.44 7.85 -15.82
C ILE A 312 6.55 8.82 -15.05
N TYR A 313 6.78 9.02 -13.74
CA TYR A 313 5.98 9.95 -12.91
C TYR A 313 6.07 11.41 -13.38
N ARG A 314 7.18 11.81 -14.02
CA ARG A 314 7.31 13.15 -14.62
C ARG A 314 6.44 13.34 -15.86
N ARG A 315 6.08 12.25 -16.55
CA ARG A 315 5.34 12.27 -17.81
C ARG A 315 3.86 11.96 -17.63
N VAL A 316 3.54 10.96 -16.82
CA VAL A 316 2.19 10.42 -16.65
C VAL A 316 1.63 10.89 -15.31
N PRO A 317 0.45 11.55 -15.28
CA PRO A 317 -0.16 11.96 -14.04
C PRO A 317 -0.56 10.75 -13.19
N VAL A 318 -0.70 10.95 -11.88
CA VAL A 318 -1.27 9.93 -11.02
C VAL A 318 -2.78 9.80 -11.25
N LEU A 319 -3.32 8.61 -10.97
CA LEU A 319 -4.74 8.30 -11.11
C LEU A 319 -5.66 9.30 -10.39
N SER A 320 -5.29 9.70 -9.17
CA SER A 320 -5.94 10.76 -8.41
C SER A 320 -4.96 11.42 -7.44
N ASN A 321 -4.82 12.74 -7.54
CA ASN A 321 -4.01 13.55 -6.65
C ASN A 321 -4.92 14.30 -5.66
N GLU A 322 -4.86 13.91 -4.40
CA GLU A 322 -5.72 14.45 -3.33
C GLU A 322 -5.28 15.86 -2.92
N GLY A 323 -4.00 16.20 -3.11
CA GLY A 323 -3.46 17.53 -2.81
C GLY A 323 -3.87 18.59 -3.83
N THR A 324 -3.95 18.22 -5.12
CA THR A 324 -4.36 19.14 -6.20
C THR A 324 -5.85 19.03 -6.56
N GLY A 325 -6.53 17.98 -6.09
CA GLY A 325 -7.91 17.65 -6.48
C GLY A 325 -8.04 17.04 -7.88
N GLN A 326 -6.93 16.76 -8.57
CA GLN A 326 -6.96 16.15 -9.89
C GLN A 326 -7.48 14.70 -9.81
N ASN A 327 -8.50 14.40 -10.61
CA ASN A 327 -9.03 13.05 -10.81
C ASN A 327 -9.43 12.90 -12.29
N PRO A 328 -8.47 12.69 -13.21
CA PRO A 328 -8.74 12.76 -14.65
C PRO A 328 -9.80 11.76 -15.14
N TRP A 329 -9.93 10.62 -14.46
CA TRP A 329 -10.93 9.59 -14.77
C TRP A 329 -12.25 9.77 -14.02
N GLY A 330 -12.32 10.71 -13.07
CA GLY A 330 -13.48 10.89 -12.20
C GLY A 330 -13.82 9.65 -11.36
N ILE A 331 -12.83 8.82 -11.03
CA ILE A 331 -13.08 7.52 -10.38
C ILE A 331 -13.33 7.63 -8.89
N ARG A 332 -14.14 6.71 -8.38
CA ARG A 332 -14.35 6.38 -6.97
C ARG A 332 -14.08 4.90 -6.77
N PHE A 333 -13.80 4.50 -5.53
CA PHE A 333 -13.62 3.10 -5.17
C PHE A 333 -14.74 2.62 -4.24
N MET A 334 -15.10 1.35 -4.35
CA MET A 334 -16.15 0.75 -3.54
C MET A 334 -15.73 -0.64 -3.05
N ALA A 335 -15.82 -0.86 -1.74
CA ALA A 335 -15.84 -2.21 -1.17
C ALA A 335 -17.31 -2.58 -0.91
N MET A 336 -17.85 -3.56 -1.66
CA MET A 336 -19.30 -3.79 -1.69
C MET A 336 -19.81 -4.61 -0.49
N LEU A 337 -19.24 -5.80 -0.25
CA LEU A 337 -19.67 -6.69 0.84
C LEU A 337 -18.47 -7.15 1.67
N HIS A 338 -18.53 -6.96 2.99
CA HIS A 338 -17.48 -7.38 3.92
C HIS A 338 -17.77 -8.81 4.42
N MET A 339 -16.81 -9.73 4.21
CA MET A 339 -17.06 -11.17 4.41
C MET A 339 -17.44 -11.55 5.84
N ALA A 340 -17.02 -10.75 6.83
CA ALA A 340 -17.35 -10.98 8.24
C ALA A 340 -18.57 -10.17 8.73
N ASN A 341 -18.75 -8.93 8.26
CA ASN A 341 -19.79 -8.04 8.79
C ASN A 341 -21.13 -8.30 8.09
N ASP A 342 -21.09 -8.67 6.81
CA ASP A 342 -22.27 -8.92 5.98
C ASP A 342 -22.58 -10.42 5.85
N SER A 343 -21.96 -11.29 6.66
CA SER A 343 -22.10 -12.74 6.53
C SER A 343 -23.54 -13.24 6.68
N GLY A 344 -24.40 -12.48 7.36
CA GLY A 344 -25.83 -12.76 7.49
C GLY A 344 -26.63 -12.57 6.18
N LEU A 345 -26.04 -11.96 5.15
CA LEU A 345 -26.66 -11.76 3.83
C LEU A 345 -26.31 -12.89 2.84
N PHE A 346 -25.46 -13.84 3.22
CA PHE A 346 -24.90 -14.82 2.28
C PHE A 346 -25.67 -16.14 2.31
N HIS A 347 -26.01 -16.62 1.12
CA HIS A 347 -26.63 -17.92 0.87
C HIS A 347 -25.60 -18.90 0.32
N THR A 348 -25.70 -20.19 0.68
CA THR A 348 -24.77 -21.24 0.19
C THR A 348 -25.26 -21.99 -1.04
N GLU A 349 -26.48 -21.70 -1.49
CA GLU A 349 -27.10 -22.32 -2.66
C GLU A 349 -27.69 -21.23 -3.56
N PRO A 350 -27.71 -21.45 -4.89
CA PRO A 350 -28.38 -20.54 -5.81
C PRO A 350 -29.90 -20.56 -5.60
N GLY A 351 -30.58 -19.50 -6.04
CA GLY A 351 -32.03 -19.40 -5.98
C GLY A 351 -32.59 -18.20 -6.75
N PRO A 352 -33.91 -18.13 -6.95
CA PRO A 352 -34.55 -16.99 -7.61
C PRO A 352 -34.22 -15.68 -6.88
N GLY A 353 -33.83 -14.63 -7.61
CA GLY A 353 -33.44 -13.34 -7.03
C GLY A 353 -32.08 -13.34 -6.31
N LEU A 354 -31.27 -14.39 -6.47
CA LEU A 354 -29.92 -14.44 -5.92
C LEU A 354 -28.86 -14.28 -7.01
N LEU A 355 -27.89 -13.39 -6.78
CA LEU A 355 -26.72 -13.19 -7.61
C LEU A 355 -25.49 -13.90 -7.01
N PRO A 356 -24.56 -14.40 -7.84
CA PRO A 356 -23.27 -14.89 -7.36
C PRO A 356 -22.52 -13.84 -6.52
N LEU A 357 -21.88 -14.27 -5.43
CA LEU A 357 -20.94 -13.46 -4.68
C LEU A 357 -19.50 -13.80 -5.10
N TYR A 358 -18.89 -12.92 -5.87
CA TYR A 358 -17.53 -13.07 -6.37
C TYR A 358 -16.48 -12.72 -5.31
N GLU A 359 -15.60 -13.69 -5.05
CA GLU A 359 -14.35 -13.47 -4.33
C GLU A 359 -13.22 -13.16 -5.32
N ALA A 360 -12.22 -12.40 -4.88
CA ALA A 360 -11.10 -11.98 -5.72
C ALA A 360 -10.39 -13.13 -6.44
N LYS A 361 -10.41 -14.35 -5.89
CA LYS A 361 -9.77 -15.54 -6.48
C LYS A 361 -10.48 -16.17 -7.66
N LEU A 362 -11.72 -15.76 -7.95
CA LEU A 362 -12.46 -16.23 -9.12
C LEU A 362 -12.07 -15.47 -10.40
N LEU A 363 -11.29 -14.38 -10.28
CA LEU A 363 -10.93 -13.46 -11.35
C LEU A 363 -9.42 -13.39 -11.56
N HIS A 364 -9.03 -13.18 -12.81
CA HIS A 364 -7.67 -12.83 -13.24
C HIS A 364 -7.70 -11.70 -14.30
N GLN A 365 -6.54 -11.30 -14.81
CA GLN A 365 -6.43 -10.21 -15.80
C GLN A 365 -7.27 -10.48 -17.04
N PHE A 366 -8.18 -9.55 -17.34
CA PHE A 366 -9.15 -9.67 -18.44
C PHE A 366 -10.03 -10.92 -18.39
N GLU A 367 -10.18 -11.55 -17.24
CA GLU A 367 -10.94 -12.79 -17.11
C GLU A 367 -11.71 -12.86 -15.79
N HIS A 368 -13.04 -12.77 -15.87
CA HIS A 368 -13.91 -12.99 -14.71
C HIS A 368 -14.17 -14.47 -14.43
N ARG A 369 -13.82 -15.38 -15.35
CA ARG A 369 -14.07 -16.82 -15.22
C ARG A 369 -12.79 -17.64 -14.97
N TRP A 370 -11.89 -17.09 -14.15
CA TRP A 370 -10.57 -17.69 -13.91
C TRP A 370 -10.66 -18.98 -13.09
N ALA A 371 -11.42 -18.96 -12.00
CA ALA A 371 -11.58 -20.09 -11.10
C ALA A 371 -13.03 -20.28 -10.68
N THR A 372 -13.36 -21.50 -10.28
CA THR A 372 -14.69 -21.94 -9.86
C THR A 372 -14.60 -22.80 -8.62
N TYR A 373 -15.64 -22.80 -7.79
CA TYR A 373 -15.73 -23.68 -6.63
C TYR A 373 -16.11 -25.12 -7.02
N ALA A 374 -15.40 -26.08 -6.46
CA ALA A 374 -15.72 -27.50 -6.46
C ALA A 374 -15.91 -27.95 -5.01
N GLY A 375 -17.14 -27.83 -4.50
CA GLY A 375 -17.41 -28.01 -3.08
C GLY A 375 -16.86 -26.86 -2.24
N ARG A 376 -15.89 -27.13 -1.36
CA ARG A 376 -15.29 -26.11 -0.48
C ARG A 376 -13.98 -25.54 -1.00
N GLU A 377 -13.43 -26.13 -2.04
CA GLU A 377 -12.16 -25.73 -2.64
C GLU A 377 -12.37 -25.03 -3.97
N THR A 378 -11.41 -24.20 -4.36
CA THR A 378 -11.39 -23.54 -5.67
C THR A 378 -10.44 -24.27 -6.61
N ARG A 379 -10.83 -24.40 -7.88
CA ARG A 379 -9.96 -24.84 -8.96
C ARG A 379 -10.00 -23.84 -10.11
N ASP A 380 -8.96 -23.84 -10.94
CA ASP A 380 -8.98 -23.09 -12.17
C ASP A 380 -10.04 -23.66 -13.13
N CYS A 381 -10.68 -22.79 -13.90
CA CYS A 381 -11.60 -23.18 -14.96
C CYS A 381 -10.83 -23.83 -16.12
N LEU A 382 -11.39 -24.91 -16.67
CA LEU A 382 -10.79 -25.64 -17.78
C LEU A 382 -10.92 -24.83 -19.08
N PRO A 383 -10.00 -24.99 -20.04
CA PRO A 383 -10.12 -24.32 -21.34
C PRO A 383 -11.46 -24.57 -22.05
N ALA A 384 -12.02 -25.78 -21.93
CA ALA A 384 -13.33 -26.11 -22.51
C ALA A 384 -14.49 -25.36 -21.81
N GLU A 385 -14.41 -25.14 -20.50
CA GLU A 385 -15.40 -24.33 -19.76
C GLU A 385 -15.31 -22.86 -20.19
N LYS A 386 -14.10 -22.33 -20.35
CA LYS A 386 -13.88 -20.96 -20.82
C LYS A 386 -14.33 -20.74 -22.27
N ALA A 387 -14.20 -21.78 -23.10
CA ALA A 387 -14.66 -21.77 -24.49
C ALA A 387 -16.18 -21.88 -24.64
N ASP A 388 -16.92 -22.22 -23.57
CA ASP A 388 -18.38 -22.17 -23.56
C ASP A 388 -18.83 -20.73 -23.18
N PRO A 389 -19.50 -19.98 -24.08
CA PRO A 389 -19.93 -18.61 -23.81
C PRO A 389 -21.11 -18.52 -22.83
N ALA A 390 -21.74 -19.65 -22.48
CA ALA A 390 -22.81 -19.73 -21.48
C ALA A 390 -22.31 -20.21 -20.09
N PHE A 391 -21.06 -20.65 -19.99
CA PHE A 391 -20.49 -21.11 -18.72
C PHE A 391 -20.32 -19.94 -17.74
N ALA A 392 -20.86 -20.12 -16.53
CA ALA A 392 -20.70 -19.23 -15.39
C ALA A 392 -19.95 -19.95 -14.25
N VAL A 393 -19.08 -19.23 -13.54
CA VAL A 393 -18.37 -19.78 -12.39
C VAL A 393 -19.33 -20.06 -11.24
N THR A 394 -19.05 -21.12 -10.49
CA THR A 394 -19.75 -21.40 -9.24
C THR A 394 -19.06 -20.64 -8.10
N PRO A 395 -19.74 -19.69 -7.43
CA PRO A 395 -19.19 -19.00 -6.27
C PRO A 395 -19.31 -19.87 -5.01
N ARG A 396 -18.72 -19.40 -3.91
CA ARG A 396 -18.96 -19.99 -2.58
C ARG A 396 -20.33 -19.62 -2.02
N TYR A 397 -20.78 -18.41 -2.36
CA TYR A 397 -21.95 -17.79 -1.78
C TYR A 397 -22.75 -17.04 -2.84
N TRP A 398 -24.01 -16.78 -2.52
CA TRP A 398 -24.92 -15.94 -3.29
C TRP A 398 -25.50 -14.86 -2.37
N VAL A 399 -25.98 -13.78 -2.97
CA VAL A 399 -26.56 -12.62 -2.26
C VAL A 399 -27.79 -12.13 -3.02
N ALA A 400 -28.79 -11.60 -2.30
CA ALA A 400 -29.99 -11.06 -2.91
C ALA A 400 -29.68 -9.94 -3.92
N SER A 401 -30.32 -9.96 -5.09
CA SER A 401 -30.14 -8.97 -6.15
C SER A 401 -30.40 -7.55 -5.65
N GLU A 402 -31.40 -7.36 -4.80
CA GLU A 402 -31.77 -6.06 -4.23
C GLU A 402 -30.66 -5.49 -3.34
N ALA A 403 -29.92 -6.37 -2.64
CA ALA A 403 -28.80 -5.96 -1.78
C ALA A 403 -27.58 -5.49 -2.59
N VAL A 404 -27.39 -6.05 -3.79
CA VAL A 404 -26.37 -5.59 -4.74
C VAL A 404 -26.81 -4.29 -5.40
N GLN A 405 -28.03 -4.26 -5.96
CA GLN A 405 -28.56 -3.10 -6.67
C GLN A 405 -28.62 -1.86 -5.78
N SER A 406 -29.16 -1.97 -4.57
CA SER A 406 -29.23 -0.83 -3.63
C SER A 406 -27.86 -0.21 -3.30
N ARG A 407 -26.79 -1.01 -3.29
CA ARG A 407 -25.42 -0.52 -3.06
C ARG A 407 -24.84 0.15 -4.31
N LEU A 408 -25.15 -0.37 -5.50
CA LEU A 408 -24.76 0.25 -6.78
C LEU A 408 -25.52 1.57 -7.00
N ASP A 409 -26.82 1.60 -6.73
CA ASP A 409 -27.66 2.81 -6.78
C ASP A 409 -27.14 3.88 -5.82
N ALA A 410 -26.82 3.50 -4.57
CA ALA A 410 -26.22 4.41 -3.60
C ALA A 410 -24.85 4.95 -4.04
N ALA A 411 -24.12 4.19 -4.86
CA ALA A 411 -22.89 4.64 -5.49
C ALA A 411 -23.11 5.43 -6.79
N GLY A 412 -24.35 5.50 -7.31
CA GLY A 412 -24.70 6.14 -8.58
C GLY A 412 -24.16 5.36 -9.78
N TRP A 413 -24.21 4.02 -9.73
CA TRP A 413 -23.74 3.14 -10.81
C TRP A 413 -24.91 2.40 -11.45
N GLU A 414 -25.19 2.72 -12.71
CA GLU A 414 -26.36 2.20 -13.45
C GLU A 414 -25.98 1.23 -14.59
N ARG A 415 -24.68 0.98 -14.80
CA ARG A 415 -24.22 0.14 -15.91
C ARG A 415 -24.35 -1.35 -15.58
N GLY A 416 -24.72 -2.16 -16.58
CA GLY A 416 -24.86 -3.61 -16.48
C GLY A 416 -23.54 -4.40 -16.41
N TRP A 417 -22.46 -3.76 -15.96
CA TRP A 417 -21.13 -4.36 -15.80
C TRP A 417 -20.36 -3.63 -14.71
N LEU A 418 -19.39 -4.31 -14.12
CA LEU A 418 -18.53 -3.80 -13.05
C LEU A 418 -17.07 -3.89 -13.48
N LEU A 419 -16.22 -3.06 -12.90
CA LEU A 419 -14.76 -3.16 -13.04
C LEU A 419 -14.14 -3.38 -11.65
N GLY A 420 -13.54 -4.54 -11.43
CA GLY A 420 -12.96 -4.93 -10.16
C GLY A 420 -11.47 -5.22 -10.25
N PHE A 421 -10.81 -5.21 -9.10
CA PHE A 421 -9.40 -5.59 -8.99
C PHE A 421 -9.12 -6.39 -7.73
N ARG A 422 -8.06 -7.21 -7.75
CA ARG A 422 -7.67 -8.01 -6.59
C ARG A 422 -6.90 -7.13 -5.61
N ASP A 423 -7.44 -6.95 -4.40
CA ASP A 423 -6.75 -6.26 -3.32
C ASP A 423 -5.54 -7.06 -2.85
N ILE A 424 -5.68 -8.37 -2.63
CA ILE A 424 -4.56 -9.21 -2.20
C ILE A 424 -3.53 -9.31 -3.33
N ALA A 425 -2.38 -8.66 -3.13
CA ALA A 425 -1.32 -8.54 -4.12
C ALA A 425 0.05 -8.34 -3.44
N ARG A 426 1.07 -9.02 -3.95
CA ARG A 426 2.46 -8.89 -3.49
C ARG A 426 3.35 -8.47 -4.66
N SER A 427 4.45 -7.77 -4.35
CA SER A 427 5.48 -7.42 -5.34
C SER A 427 6.24 -8.64 -5.91
N THR A 428 6.03 -9.83 -5.35
CA THR A 428 6.65 -11.10 -5.75
C THR A 428 5.69 -12.04 -6.49
N ASP A 429 4.41 -11.67 -6.64
CA ASP A 429 3.44 -12.49 -7.38
C ASP A 429 3.76 -12.51 -8.89
N GLU A 430 3.14 -13.43 -9.65
CA GLU A 430 3.25 -13.48 -11.13
C GLU A 430 2.84 -12.15 -11.75
N ARG A 431 1.74 -11.56 -11.26
CA ARG A 431 1.22 -10.23 -11.59
C ARG A 431 0.77 -9.56 -10.29
N THR A 432 1.12 -8.29 -10.11
CA THR A 432 0.77 -7.55 -8.89
C THR A 432 -0.53 -6.75 -9.08
N ALA A 433 -0.74 -6.14 -10.24
CA ALA A 433 -1.98 -5.45 -10.58
C ALA A 433 -2.87 -6.38 -11.41
N ILE A 434 -4.02 -6.79 -10.87
CA ILE A 434 -4.95 -7.71 -11.54
C ILE A 434 -6.34 -7.09 -11.57
N PHE A 435 -6.78 -6.70 -12.76
CA PHE A 435 -8.06 -6.04 -13.03
C PHE A 435 -8.85 -6.86 -14.07
N SER A 436 -10.18 -6.86 -13.95
CA SER A 436 -11.06 -7.34 -15.01
C SER A 436 -12.46 -6.76 -14.86
N LEU A 437 -13.20 -6.78 -15.98
CA LEU A 437 -14.64 -6.57 -15.97
C LEU A 437 -15.35 -7.77 -15.35
N LEU A 438 -16.51 -7.52 -14.76
CA LEU A 438 -17.42 -8.51 -14.22
C LEU A 438 -18.86 -8.20 -14.68
N PRO A 439 -19.74 -9.21 -14.75
CA PRO A 439 -21.19 -8.99 -14.78
C PRO A 439 -21.69 -8.23 -13.53
N PRO A 440 -22.96 -7.79 -13.49
CA PRO A 440 -23.52 -7.07 -12.35
C PRO A 440 -23.83 -8.04 -11.19
N VAL A 441 -22.78 -8.48 -10.49
CA VAL A 441 -22.81 -9.49 -9.42
C VAL A 441 -22.41 -8.90 -8.07
N GLY A 442 -22.67 -9.64 -6.99
CA GLY A 442 -22.13 -9.27 -5.68
C GLY A 442 -20.61 -9.47 -5.65
N VAL A 443 -19.86 -8.57 -5.02
CA VAL A 443 -18.39 -8.72 -4.86
C VAL A 443 -17.96 -8.57 -3.40
N GLY A 444 -17.00 -9.40 -2.99
CA GLY A 444 -16.40 -9.28 -1.66
C GLY A 444 -15.40 -8.11 -1.57
N HIS A 445 -15.16 -7.62 -0.35
CA HIS A 445 -14.28 -6.47 -0.08
C HIS A 445 -12.83 -6.60 -0.56
N THR A 446 -12.34 -7.82 -0.80
CA THR A 446 -11.00 -8.07 -1.40
C THR A 446 -11.01 -8.05 -2.93
N LEU A 447 -12.18 -7.91 -3.54
CA LEU A 447 -12.42 -7.58 -4.95
C LEU A 447 -13.13 -6.20 -5.03
N PRO A 448 -12.48 -5.12 -4.58
CA PRO A 448 -13.06 -3.78 -4.68
C PRO A 448 -13.30 -3.35 -6.13
N LEU A 449 -14.25 -2.44 -6.29
CA LEU A 449 -14.66 -1.88 -7.58
C LEU A 449 -14.06 -0.52 -7.84
N VAL A 450 -13.81 -0.25 -9.13
CA VAL A 450 -13.51 1.07 -9.69
C VAL A 450 -14.77 1.60 -10.37
N LEU A 451 -15.25 2.73 -9.90
CA LEU A 451 -16.47 3.39 -10.40
C LEU A 451 -16.08 4.72 -11.06
N PRO A 452 -15.90 4.78 -12.39
CA PRO A 452 -15.67 6.05 -13.10
C PRO A 452 -16.87 7.00 -12.97
N HIS A 453 -16.69 8.25 -13.43
CA HIS A 453 -17.79 9.18 -13.55
C HIS A 453 -18.88 8.61 -14.46
N ALA A 454 -20.16 8.77 -14.12
CA ALA A 454 -21.27 8.14 -14.84
C ALA A 454 -21.31 8.55 -16.33
N GLU A 455 -20.91 9.79 -16.63
CA GLU A 455 -20.84 10.33 -18.01
C GLU A 455 -19.68 9.79 -18.85
N LEU A 456 -18.72 9.06 -18.26
CA LEU A 456 -17.62 8.50 -19.02
C LEU A 456 -18.11 7.31 -19.85
N ALA A 457 -17.93 7.39 -21.17
CA ALA A 457 -18.21 6.31 -22.12
C ALA A 457 -17.50 4.99 -21.75
N ALA A 458 -18.02 3.86 -22.23
CA ALA A 458 -17.44 2.54 -22.02
C ALA A 458 -16.15 2.29 -22.81
N GLU A 459 -16.00 2.91 -23.98
CA GLU A 459 -14.75 2.86 -24.78
C GLU A 459 -13.49 3.25 -23.97
N PRO A 460 -13.42 4.42 -23.31
CA PRO A 460 -12.32 4.75 -22.40
C PRO A 460 -12.08 3.71 -21.31
N MET A 461 -13.10 2.98 -20.86
CA MET A 461 -12.94 1.99 -19.81
C MET A 461 -12.24 0.71 -20.29
N ALA A 462 -12.36 0.38 -21.59
CA ALA A 462 -11.48 -0.62 -22.19
C ALA A 462 -9.99 -0.18 -22.14
N CYS A 463 -9.72 1.11 -22.40
CA CYS A 463 -8.38 1.68 -22.31
C CYS A 463 -7.88 1.74 -20.85
N PHE A 464 -8.74 2.04 -19.89
CA PHE A 464 -8.41 1.97 -18.46
C PHE A 464 -7.99 0.55 -18.06
N LEU A 465 -8.79 -0.45 -18.44
CA LEU A 465 -8.51 -1.84 -18.12
C LEU A 465 -7.21 -2.32 -18.77
N ALA A 466 -6.99 -2.01 -20.05
CA ALA A 466 -5.75 -2.39 -20.72
C ALA A 466 -4.51 -1.75 -20.05
N ASN A 467 -4.61 -0.48 -19.66
CA ASN A 467 -3.53 0.20 -18.97
C ASN A 467 -3.21 -0.43 -17.62
N THR A 468 -4.23 -0.65 -16.78
CA THR A 468 -4.05 -1.27 -15.45
C THR A 468 -3.57 -2.72 -15.50
N CYS A 469 -3.75 -3.40 -16.63
CA CYS A 469 -3.22 -4.73 -16.89
C CYS A 469 -1.89 -4.74 -17.67
N ALA A 470 -1.36 -3.59 -18.08
CA ALA A 470 -0.10 -3.52 -18.81
C ALA A 470 1.11 -3.79 -17.89
N LEU A 471 2.16 -4.41 -18.42
CA LEU A 471 3.38 -4.73 -17.67
C LEU A 471 4.08 -3.47 -17.13
N VAL A 472 4.00 -2.34 -17.83
CA VAL A 472 4.56 -1.07 -17.32
C VAL A 472 3.84 -0.60 -16.05
N PHE A 473 2.51 -0.70 -16.00
CA PHE A 473 1.75 -0.34 -14.81
C PHE A 473 2.01 -1.32 -13.65
N ASP A 474 2.08 -2.61 -13.95
CA ASP A 474 2.40 -3.67 -12.97
C ASP A 474 3.81 -3.49 -12.39
N TYR A 475 4.80 -3.20 -13.24
CA TYR A 475 6.17 -2.86 -12.84
C TYR A 475 6.19 -1.70 -11.84
N ILE A 476 5.51 -0.60 -12.15
CA ILE A 476 5.46 0.55 -11.23
C ILE A 476 4.78 0.15 -9.93
N THR A 477 3.66 -0.58 -10.00
CA THR A 477 2.91 -1.05 -8.83
C THR A 477 3.80 -1.88 -7.88
N ARG A 478 4.63 -2.78 -8.43
CA ARG A 478 5.59 -3.61 -7.66
C ARG A 478 6.58 -2.78 -6.85
N GLN A 479 7.03 -1.65 -7.38
CA GLN A 479 7.96 -0.76 -6.68
C GLN A 479 7.31 0.04 -5.55
N LYS A 480 5.96 0.03 -5.47
CA LYS A 480 5.19 0.77 -4.47
C LYS A 480 4.68 -0.13 -3.36
N ILE A 481 4.26 -1.36 -3.69
CA ILE A 481 3.68 -2.26 -2.70
C ILE A 481 4.77 -2.86 -1.80
N GLY A 482 4.79 -2.42 -0.54
CA GLY A 482 5.61 -3.03 0.51
C GLY A 482 4.94 -4.20 1.24
N GLY A 483 3.62 -4.36 1.09
CA GLY A 483 2.79 -5.33 1.83
C GLY A 483 2.15 -6.41 0.95
N THR A 484 0.99 -6.91 1.40
CA THR A 484 0.19 -7.95 0.71
C THR A 484 -1.14 -7.44 0.15
N HIS A 485 -1.33 -6.12 0.13
CA HIS A 485 -2.59 -5.47 -0.25
C HIS A 485 -2.32 -4.28 -1.18
N LEU A 486 -3.03 -4.23 -2.30
CA LEU A 486 -3.15 -3.10 -3.21
C LEU A 486 -4.34 -2.25 -2.78
N THR A 487 -4.13 -1.45 -1.74
CA THR A 487 -5.17 -0.58 -1.19
C THR A 487 -5.46 0.63 -2.11
N PHE A 488 -6.57 1.33 -1.83
CA PHE A 488 -6.92 2.55 -2.55
C PHE A 488 -5.87 3.65 -2.44
N SER A 489 -5.14 3.72 -1.32
CA SER A 489 -4.07 4.71 -1.13
C SER A 489 -2.92 4.50 -2.12
N TYR A 490 -2.54 3.24 -2.41
CA TYR A 490 -1.56 2.94 -3.46
C TYR A 490 -2.13 3.32 -4.83
N LEU A 491 -3.31 2.80 -5.19
CA LEU A 491 -3.88 3.00 -6.53
C LEU A 491 -4.02 4.47 -6.92
N ARG A 492 -4.52 5.32 -6.01
CA ARG A 492 -4.70 6.76 -6.27
C ARG A 492 -3.43 7.44 -6.75
N GLN A 493 -2.27 7.06 -6.20
CA GLN A 493 -1.00 7.71 -6.50
C GLN A 493 -0.12 6.94 -7.51
N LEU A 494 -0.66 5.94 -8.20
CA LEU A 494 0.03 5.30 -9.32
C LEU A 494 -0.15 6.11 -10.60
N PRO A 495 0.89 6.21 -11.44
CA PRO A 495 0.80 6.88 -12.73
C PRO A 495 -0.12 6.05 -13.64
N LEU A 496 -1.14 6.71 -14.19
CA LEU A 496 -2.07 6.11 -15.15
C LEU A 496 -2.36 7.13 -16.23
N LEU A 497 -2.30 6.70 -17.50
CA LEU A 497 -2.59 7.59 -18.62
C LEU A 497 -4.04 8.11 -18.49
N PRO A 498 -4.27 9.44 -18.58
CA PRO A 498 -5.60 10.02 -18.44
C PRO A 498 -6.46 9.71 -19.67
N PRO A 499 -7.80 9.90 -19.62
CA PRO A 499 -8.66 9.70 -20.78
C PRO A 499 -8.21 10.47 -22.02
N ALA A 500 -7.68 11.69 -21.83
CA ALA A 500 -7.17 12.53 -22.90
C ALA A 500 -5.94 11.97 -23.63
N ALA A 501 -5.27 10.94 -23.09
CA ALA A 501 -4.15 10.28 -23.73
C ALA A 501 -4.57 9.33 -24.86
N TYR A 502 -5.85 8.99 -24.97
CA TYR A 502 -6.36 8.05 -25.98
C TYR A 502 -7.10 8.81 -27.07
N THR A 503 -6.41 9.09 -28.18
CA THR A 503 -7.06 9.66 -29.36
C THR A 503 -7.95 8.58 -30.01
N PRO A 504 -8.76 8.92 -31.03
CA PRO A 504 -9.48 7.92 -31.81
C PRO A 504 -8.58 6.80 -32.36
N GLU A 505 -7.32 7.08 -32.68
CA GLU A 505 -6.39 6.08 -33.19
C GLU A 505 -5.98 5.06 -32.11
N GLU A 506 -5.59 5.53 -30.91
CA GLU A 506 -5.30 4.64 -29.78
C GLU A 506 -6.51 3.79 -29.42
N ARG A 507 -7.72 4.37 -29.41
CA ARG A 507 -8.95 3.61 -29.13
C ARG A 507 -9.21 2.52 -30.17
N ARG A 508 -8.98 2.81 -31.46
CA ARG A 508 -9.11 1.83 -32.56
C ARG A 508 -8.09 0.70 -32.46
N PHE A 509 -6.94 0.93 -31.86
CA PHE A 509 -5.99 -0.13 -31.56
C PHE A 509 -6.38 -0.94 -30.31
N ILE A 510 -6.72 -0.26 -29.22
CA ILE A 510 -6.85 -0.87 -27.89
C ILE A 510 -8.21 -1.55 -27.70
N VAL A 511 -9.31 -0.87 -28.02
CA VAL A 511 -10.68 -1.33 -27.70
C VAL A 511 -11.00 -2.71 -28.31
N PRO A 512 -10.69 -3.00 -29.59
CA PRO A 512 -10.98 -4.32 -30.16
C PRO A 512 -10.23 -5.46 -29.46
N ARG A 513 -8.97 -5.24 -29.10
CA ARG A 513 -8.14 -6.23 -28.40
C ARG A 513 -8.66 -6.50 -27.00
N VAL A 514 -9.07 -5.45 -26.28
CA VAL A 514 -9.67 -5.58 -24.95
C VAL A 514 -11.01 -6.28 -25.03
N LEU A 515 -11.85 -5.92 -26.01
CA LEU A 515 -13.16 -6.54 -26.17
C LEU A 515 -13.02 -8.04 -26.45
N GLU A 516 -12.07 -8.46 -27.30
CA GLU A 516 -11.77 -9.87 -27.49
C GLU A 516 -11.24 -10.56 -26.21
N LEU A 517 -10.46 -9.85 -25.40
CA LEU A 517 -9.94 -10.39 -24.15
C LEU A 517 -11.05 -10.56 -23.09
N VAL A 518 -12.05 -9.69 -23.02
CA VAL A 518 -13.05 -9.70 -21.93
C VAL A 518 -14.39 -10.29 -22.32
N PHE A 519 -14.93 -9.98 -23.51
CA PHE A 519 -16.26 -10.40 -23.94
C PHE A 519 -16.24 -11.84 -24.49
N THR A 520 -16.00 -12.78 -23.57
CA THR A 520 -15.91 -14.23 -23.86
C THR A 520 -17.14 -15.02 -23.40
N ALA A 521 -18.09 -14.36 -22.76
CA ALA A 521 -19.36 -14.94 -22.32
C ALA A 521 -20.50 -13.92 -22.41
N TRP A 522 -21.73 -14.43 -22.48
CA TRP A 522 -22.95 -13.64 -22.62
C TRP A 522 -23.24 -12.73 -21.41
N ASP A 523 -22.70 -13.04 -20.24
CA ASP A 523 -22.84 -12.22 -19.03
C ASP A 523 -22.07 -10.89 -19.09
N LEU A 524 -21.15 -10.73 -20.05
CA LEU A 524 -20.47 -9.47 -20.37
C LEU A 524 -21.03 -8.77 -21.62
N LYS A 525 -22.14 -9.26 -22.18
CA LYS A 525 -22.85 -8.59 -23.28
C LYS A 525 -23.19 -7.12 -22.98
N PRO A 526 -23.60 -6.73 -21.75
CA PRO A 526 -23.86 -5.32 -21.46
C PRO A 526 -22.66 -4.39 -21.68
N PHE A 527 -21.43 -4.85 -21.41
CA PHE A 527 -20.23 -4.07 -21.69
C PHE A 527 -19.98 -3.93 -23.20
N ALA A 528 -20.12 -5.04 -23.95
CA ALA A 528 -19.99 -5.01 -25.40
C ALA A 528 -21.04 -4.09 -26.06
N ASP A 529 -22.24 -4.04 -25.51
CA ASP A 529 -23.33 -3.19 -25.97
C ASP A 529 -23.06 -1.71 -25.72
N ASP A 530 -22.56 -1.36 -24.53
CA ASP A 530 -22.13 0.01 -24.26
C ASP A 530 -20.98 0.43 -25.19
N VAL A 531 -19.96 -0.43 -25.38
CA VAL A 531 -18.84 -0.14 -26.31
C VAL A 531 -19.34 0.04 -27.74
N TRP A 532 -20.28 -0.79 -28.21
CA TRP A 532 -20.82 -0.69 -29.55
C TRP A 532 -21.65 0.59 -29.77
N ARG A 533 -22.44 0.98 -28.76
CA ARG A 533 -23.21 2.24 -28.79
C ARG A 533 -22.31 3.45 -28.85
N ASP A 534 -21.23 3.44 -28.09
CA ASP A 534 -20.24 4.54 -28.05
C ASP A 534 -19.37 4.61 -29.32
N ALA A 535 -19.19 3.48 -30.02
CA ALA A 535 -18.35 3.34 -31.19
C ALA A 535 -18.78 4.14 -32.42
N ASP A 536 -17.82 4.85 -33.01
CA ASP A 536 -17.95 5.40 -34.37
C ASP A 536 -17.99 4.29 -35.44
N ASP A 537 -18.45 4.63 -36.64
CA ASP A 537 -18.57 3.65 -37.75
C ASP A 537 -17.25 2.98 -38.11
N THR A 538 -16.11 3.63 -37.87
CA THR A 538 -14.79 3.06 -38.16
C THR A 538 -14.44 2.01 -37.11
N LEU A 539 -14.64 2.33 -35.83
CA LEU A 539 -14.40 1.41 -34.74
C LEU A 539 -15.31 0.19 -34.83
N ARG A 540 -16.60 0.37 -35.16
CA ARG A 540 -17.54 -0.75 -35.38
C ARG A 540 -17.03 -1.74 -36.44
N ARG A 541 -16.55 -1.23 -37.58
CA ARG A 541 -15.93 -2.09 -38.63
C ARG A 541 -14.68 -2.81 -38.15
N ILE A 542 -13.86 -2.16 -37.32
CA ILE A 542 -12.68 -2.79 -36.73
C ILE A 542 -13.08 -3.88 -35.73
N LEU A 543 -14.13 -3.67 -34.93
CA LEU A 543 -14.67 -4.69 -34.02
C LEU A 543 -15.20 -5.90 -34.79
N GLU A 544 -15.94 -5.70 -35.87
CA GLU A 544 -16.38 -6.76 -36.77
C GLU A 544 -15.20 -7.53 -37.37
N TRP A 545 -14.16 -6.82 -37.82
CA TRP A 545 -12.95 -7.44 -38.35
C TRP A 545 -12.19 -8.25 -37.28
N GLN A 546 -12.02 -7.71 -36.08
CA GLN A 546 -11.39 -8.40 -34.95
C GLN A 546 -12.14 -9.71 -34.61
N HIS A 547 -13.47 -9.66 -34.60
CA HIS A 547 -14.31 -10.82 -34.37
C HIS A 547 -14.19 -11.86 -35.48
N GLU A 548 -14.14 -11.44 -36.75
CA GLU A 548 -13.93 -12.35 -37.87
C GLU A 548 -12.53 -13.02 -37.81
N GLU A 549 -11.49 -12.28 -37.41
CA GLU A 549 -10.16 -12.87 -37.19
C GLU A 549 -10.14 -13.88 -36.04
N ASN A 550 -10.84 -13.60 -34.93
CA ASN A 550 -11.04 -14.60 -33.86
C ASN A 550 -11.80 -15.82 -34.39
N ARG A 551 -12.88 -15.62 -35.16
CA ARG A 551 -13.66 -16.72 -35.75
C ARG A 551 -12.82 -17.59 -36.67
N ARG A 552 -11.98 -17.00 -37.53
CA ARG A 552 -11.06 -17.75 -38.40
C ARG A 552 -10.06 -18.59 -37.62
N ALA A 553 -9.56 -18.06 -36.50
CA ALA A 553 -8.58 -18.77 -35.66
C ALA A 553 -9.20 -19.88 -34.80
N THR A 554 -10.45 -19.70 -34.34
CA THR A 554 -11.04 -20.54 -33.27
C THR A 554 -12.29 -21.32 -33.70
N GLY A 555 -12.82 -21.04 -34.88
CA GLY A 555 -14.16 -21.44 -35.33
C GLY A 555 -15.29 -20.52 -34.84
N GLY A 556 -15.02 -19.63 -33.86
CA GLY A 556 -15.97 -18.67 -33.31
C GLY A 556 -17.22 -19.29 -32.66
N HIS A 557 -18.19 -18.43 -32.37
CA HIS A 557 -19.52 -18.80 -31.89
C HIS A 557 -20.61 -18.37 -32.88
N GLU A 558 -21.71 -19.11 -32.90
CA GLU A 558 -22.97 -18.69 -33.52
C GLU A 558 -23.75 -17.76 -32.57
N TRP A 559 -24.69 -17.01 -33.13
CA TRP A 559 -25.59 -16.18 -32.33
C TRP A 559 -26.63 -17.05 -31.63
N ALA A 560 -26.29 -17.51 -30.42
CA ALA A 560 -27.12 -18.36 -29.57
C ALA A 560 -27.13 -17.84 -28.12
N PRO A 561 -27.78 -16.70 -27.84
CA PRO A 561 -27.88 -16.17 -26.49
C PRO A 561 -28.74 -17.09 -25.60
N PRO A 562 -28.31 -17.38 -24.36
CA PRO A 562 -29.12 -18.13 -23.40
C PRO A 562 -30.31 -17.29 -22.92
N GLU A 563 -31.36 -17.93 -22.39
CA GLU A 563 -32.61 -17.26 -21.99
C GLU A 563 -32.43 -16.15 -20.95
N TRP A 564 -31.39 -16.24 -20.11
CA TRP A 564 -31.07 -15.24 -19.10
C TRP A 564 -30.27 -14.05 -19.63
N ALA A 565 -29.72 -14.14 -20.85
CA ALA A 565 -28.90 -13.06 -21.40
C ALA A 565 -29.78 -11.91 -21.89
N GLU A 566 -29.50 -10.71 -21.38
CA GLU A 566 -30.14 -9.49 -21.83
C GLU A 566 -29.53 -9.04 -23.16
N ILE A 567 -30.36 -8.94 -24.20
CA ILE A 567 -29.94 -8.53 -25.54
C ILE A 567 -30.58 -7.17 -25.87
N ALA A 568 -29.77 -6.11 -25.85
CA ALA A 568 -30.21 -4.79 -26.24
C ALA A 568 -30.44 -4.71 -27.77
N PRO A 569 -31.58 -4.15 -28.25
CA PRO A 569 -31.86 -4.02 -29.69
C PRO A 569 -30.86 -3.18 -30.48
N ASP A 570 -30.24 -2.19 -29.82
CA ASP A 570 -29.22 -1.29 -30.36
C ASP A 570 -27.80 -1.65 -29.89
N GLY A 571 -27.64 -2.83 -29.29
CA GLY A 571 -26.37 -3.36 -28.78
C GLY A 571 -25.46 -3.95 -29.86
N CYS A 572 -24.34 -4.50 -29.42
CA CYS A 572 -23.38 -5.20 -30.26
C CYS A 572 -24.04 -6.40 -30.97
N PRO A 573 -23.97 -6.49 -32.31
CA PRO A 573 -24.59 -7.55 -33.10
C PRO A 573 -23.71 -8.81 -33.19
N LEU A 574 -22.63 -8.89 -32.40
CA LEU A 574 -21.65 -9.97 -32.44
C LEU A 574 -21.83 -10.89 -31.21
N PRO A 575 -21.73 -12.22 -31.37
CA PRO A 575 -21.67 -13.12 -30.23
C PRO A 575 -20.35 -12.92 -29.44
N PRO A 576 -20.23 -13.49 -28.23
CA PRO A 576 -18.98 -13.47 -27.49
C PRO A 576 -17.81 -14.05 -28.31
N PHE A 577 -16.61 -13.55 -28.08
CA PHE A 577 -15.38 -14.08 -28.67
C PHE A 577 -15.09 -15.46 -28.10
N LYS A 578 -14.67 -16.39 -28.96
CA LYS A 578 -14.31 -17.73 -28.50
C LYS A 578 -12.93 -17.72 -27.87
N TRP A 579 -12.83 -18.38 -26.71
CA TRP A 579 -11.60 -18.47 -25.92
C TRP A 579 -10.47 -19.19 -26.67
N ASP A 580 -9.29 -18.58 -26.71
CA ASP A 580 -8.05 -19.19 -27.21
C ASP A 580 -6.83 -18.64 -26.48
N GLU A 581 -6.11 -19.48 -25.73
CA GLU A 581 -4.99 -19.04 -24.87
C GLU A 581 -3.83 -18.43 -25.67
N GLU A 582 -3.53 -19.00 -26.84
CA GLU A 582 -2.41 -18.58 -27.68
C GLU A 582 -2.64 -17.17 -28.25
N ARG A 583 -3.82 -16.93 -28.80
CA ARG A 583 -4.25 -15.64 -29.33
C ARG A 583 -4.35 -14.60 -28.22
N ARG A 584 -4.87 -14.95 -27.05
CA ARG A 584 -4.92 -14.04 -25.89
C ARG A 584 -3.53 -13.62 -25.43
N ALA A 585 -2.54 -14.51 -25.46
CA ALA A 585 -1.16 -14.17 -25.14
C ALA A 585 -0.59 -13.13 -26.14
N VAL A 586 -0.88 -13.28 -27.43
CA VAL A 586 -0.49 -12.31 -28.47
C VAL A 586 -1.17 -10.96 -28.25
N LEU A 587 -2.49 -10.92 -28.02
CA LEU A 587 -3.22 -9.67 -27.80
C LEU A 587 -2.71 -8.90 -26.58
N ARG A 588 -2.42 -9.60 -25.47
CA ARG A 588 -1.81 -8.98 -24.29
C ARG A 588 -0.42 -8.42 -24.60
N ALA A 589 0.41 -9.17 -25.32
CA ALA A 589 1.75 -8.72 -25.70
C ALA A 589 1.72 -7.48 -26.63
N GLU A 590 0.75 -7.42 -27.54
CA GLU A 590 0.51 -6.23 -28.37
C GLU A 590 0.13 -5.02 -27.54
N LEU A 591 -0.77 -5.18 -26.56
CA LEU A 591 -1.14 -4.12 -25.62
C LEU A 591 0.06 -3.70 -24.77
N ASP A 592 0.85 -4.64 -24.25
CA ASP A 592 2.03 -4.34 -23.43
C ASP A 592 3.08 -3.52 -24.20
N ALA A 593 3.37 -3.88 -25.45
CA ALA A 593 4.28 -3.11 -26.31
C ALA A 593 3.73 -1.71 -26.60
N TYR A 594 2.43 -1.61 -26.92
CA TYR A 594 1.77 -0.35 -27.22
C TYR A 594 1.76 0.60 -26.00
N TYR A 595 1.41 0.08 -24.82
CA TYR A 595 1.43 0.86 -23.58
C TYR A 595 2.85 1.25 -23.16
N ALA A 596 3.85 0.38 -23.32
CA ALA A 596 5.24 0.77 -23.07
C ALA A 596 5.60 2.04 -23.87
N ARG A 597 5.20 2.12 -25.14
CA ARG A 597 5.41 3.30 -25.97
C ARG A 597 4.58 4.50 -25.52
N LEU A 598 3.31 4.34 -25.16
CA LEU A 598 2.46 5.43 -24.63
C LEU A 598 3.02 6.04 -23.32
N TYR A 599 3.60 5.21 -22.45
CA TYR A 599 4.33 5.65 -21.26
C TYR A 599 5.67 6.35 -21.59
N GLY A 600 6.05 6.39 -22.86
CA GLY A 600 7.25 7.00 -23.40
C GLY A 600 8.52 6.21 -23.11
N LEU A 601 8.40 4.88 -23.06
CA LEU A 601 9.54 3.98 -22.97
C LEU A 601 10.17 3.76 -24.35
N ASN A 602 11.47 3.51 -24.36
CA ASN A 602 12.16 2.92 -25.50
C ASN A 602 12.26 1.38 -25.35
N ARG A 603 12.79 0.71 -26.37
CA ARG A 603 12.91 -0.76 -26.39
C ARG A 603 13.82 -1.27 -25.27
N LYS A 604 14.93 -0.58 -24.95
CA LYS A 604 15.79 -0.91 -23.80
C LYS A 604 15.05 -0.91 -22.47
N GLN A 605 14.28 0.15 -22.21
CA GLN A 605 13.52 0.30 -20.97
C GLN A 605 12.40 -0.74 -20.87
N LEU A 606 11.78 -1.12 -21.99
CA LEU A 606 10.85 -2.25 -22.02
C LEU A 606 11.56 -3.58 -21.73
N ARG A 607 12.74 -3.82 -22.31
CA ARG A 607 13.56 -5.00 -21.99
C ARG A 607 13.92 -5.05 -20.49
N TYR A 608 14.26 -3.90 -19.90
CA TYR A 608 14.53 -3.80 -18.46
C TYR A 608 13.31 -4.15 -17.62
N ILE A 609 12.12 -3.63 -17.96
CA ILE A 609 10.88 -3.96 -17.26
C ILE A 609 10.59 -5.46 -17.34
N LEU A 610 10.79 -6.07 -18.51
CA LEU A 610 10.57 -7.51 -18.71
C LEU A 610 11.56 -8.34 -17.90
N ASP A 611 12.86 -8.05 -18.02
CA ASP A 611 13.94 -8.83 -17.42
C ASP A 611 15.23 -7.99 -17.32
N PRO A 612 15.54 -7.39 -16.14
CA PRO A 612 16.77 -6.64 -15.94
C PRO A 612 18.04 -7.47 -16.22
N HIS A 613 18.00 -8.77 -15.96
CA HIS A 613 19.11 -9.70 -16.23
C HIS A 613 19.32 -9.95 -17.73
N GLY A 614 18.38 -9.52 -18.58
CA GLY A 614 18.50 -9.57 -20.03
C GLY A 614 19.26 -8.39 -20.64
N LEU A 615 19.81 -7.49 -19.83
CA LEU A 615 20.59 -6.32 -20.25
C LEU A 615 22.08 -6.50 -19.90
N SER A 616 22.93 -5.79 -20.63
CA SER A 616 24.36 -5.69 -20.30
C SER A 616 24.60 -4.71 -19.15
N GLU A 617 25.73 -4.82 -18.47
CA GLU A 617 26.12 -3.86 -17.41
C GLU A 617 26.14 -2.41 -17.94
N ARG A 618 26.60 -2.18 -19.18
CA ARG A 618 26.60 -0.85 -19.80
C ARG A 618 25.20 -0.31 -20.04
N GLU A 619 24.25 -1.16 -20.44
CA GLU A 619 22.85 -0.77 -20.61
C GLU A 619 22.21 -0.32 -19.29
N LEU A 620 22.68 -0.87 -18.16
CA LEU A 620 22.18 -0.63 -16.80
C LEU A 620 22.92 0.52 -16.06
N GLU A 621 24.08 0.96 -16.56
CA GLU A 621 24.79 2.12 -15.99
C GLU A 621 23.92 3.38 -16.02
N ASP A 622 23.19 3.59 -17.12
CA ASP A 622 22.19 4.63 -17.29
C ASP A 622 20.98 4.06 -18.04
N ILE A 623 19.88 3.81 -17.31
CA ILE A 623 18.66 3.25 -17.90
C ILE A 623 17.90 4.25 -18.80
N LEU A 624 18.23 5.54 -18.70
CA LEU A 624 17.60 6.61 -19.49
C LEU A 624 18.36 6.91 -20.79
N ASP A 625 19.65 6.57 -20.88
CA ASP A 625 20.41 6.59 -22.14
C ASP A 625 19.71 5.69 -23.19
N PRO A 626 19.42 6.16 -24.41
CA PRO A 626 18.83 5.31 -25.45
C PRO A 626 19.78 4.25 -26.04
N TRP A 627 21.09 4.28 -25.72
CA TRP A 627 22.05 3.31 -26.26
C TRP A 627 21.67 1.86 -25.90
N GLU A 628 21.62 1.00 -26.92
CA GLU A 628 21.37 -0.45 -26.81
C GLU A 628 22.60 -1.25 -27.24
N ASP A 629 22.80 -2.40 -26.60
CA ASP A 629 23.87 -3.32 -26.96
C ASP A 629 23.66 -3.85 -28.41
N PRO A 630 24.61 -3.64 -29.34
CA PRO A 630 24.47 -4.08 -30.73
C PRO A 630 24.43 -5.60 -30.87
N THR A 631 24.94 -6.36 -29.90
CA THR A 631 24.81 -7.83 -29.88
C THR A 631 23.35 -8.27 -29.66
N CYS A 632 22.50 -7.38 -29.14
CA CYS A 632 21.06 -7.54 -28.97
C CYS A 632 20.23 -6.93 -30.13
N SER A 633 20.77 -6.93 -31.36
CA SER A 633 20.10 -6.34 -32.53
C SER A 633 18.73 -6.97 -32.83
N GLY A 634 18.59 -8.28 -32.61
CA GLY A 634 17.30 -8.99 -32.69
C GLY A 634 16.43 -8.78 -31.45
N PRO A 635 15.08 -8.81 -31.59
CA PRO A 635 14.15 -8.47 -30.52
C PRO A 635 14.22 -9.40 -29.30
N HIS A 636 14.79 -10.60 -29.41
CA HIS A 636 14.90 -11.55 -28.28
C HIS A 636 16.32 -11.97 -27.98
N LEU A 637 17.30 -11.35 -28.64
CA LEU A 637 18.70 -11.64 -28.39
C LEU A 637 19.10 -11.10 -27.02
N LEU A 638 19.86 -11.91 -26.30
CA LEU A 638 20.51 -11.53 -25.05
C LEU A 638 21.93 -11.05 -25.35
N PRO A 639 22.49 -10.15 -24.52
CA PRO A 639 23.86 -9.72 -24.68
C PRO A 639 24.80 -10.90 -24.42
N GLU A 640 26.01 -10.85 -24.99
CA GLU A 640 27.03 -11.89 -24.74
C GLU A 640 27.36 -12.06 -23.25
N LYS A 641 27.25 -10.97 -22.48
CA LYS A 641 27.49 -10.92 -21.03
C LYS A 641 26.32 -10.24 -20.31
N PRO A 642 25.26 -11.00 -19.96
CA PRO A 642 24.13 -10.47 -19.19
C PRO A 642 24.51 -10.13 -17.75
N ALA A 643 23.85 -9.12 -17.18
CA ALA A 643 24.04 -8.67 -15.81
C ALA A 643 23.31 -9.57 -14.78
N LEU A 644 23.73 -10.84 -14.68
CA LEU A 644 23.09 -11.85 -13.84
C LEU A 644 23.13 -11.54 -12.33
N GLU A 645 24.07 -10.70 -11.89
CA GLU A 645 24.21 -10.28 -10.49
C GLU A 645 23.45 -8.97 -10.17
N PHE A 646 22.64 -8.46 -11.11
CA PHE A 646 21.89 -7.23 -10.87
C PHE A 646 20.86 -7.41 -9.74
N PRO A 647 20.75 -6.46 -8.78
CA PRO A 647 20.00 -6.66 -7.54
C PRO A 647 18.47 -6.68 -7.69
N SER A 648 17.95 -6.43 -8.90
CA SER A 648 16.52 -6.32 -9.19
C SER A 648 16.07 -7.36 -10.22
N GLU A 649 14.89 -7.93 -10.01
CA GLU A 649 14.17 -8.78 -10.95
C GLU A 649 12.68 -8.40 -10.92
N THR A 650 12.06 -8.17 -12.07
CA THR A 650 10.68 -7.67 -12.12
C THR A 650 9.63 -8.78 -12.05
N PHE A 651 9.69 -9.72 -13.00
CA PHE A 651 8.63 -10.72 -13.22
C PHE A 651 9.15 -12.15 -13.05
N ARG A 652 9.99 -12.40 -12.04
CA ARG A 652 10.65 -13.70 -11.82
C ARG A 652 9.69 -14.89 -11.85
N VAL A 653 8.59 -14.83 -11.10
CA VAL A 653 7.61 -15.94 -11.02
C VAL A 653 6.95 -16.21 -12.38
N LEU A 654 6.67 -15.16 -13.17
CA LEU A 654 6.15 -15.32 -14.53
C LEU A 654 7.19 -15.97 -15.44
N LYS A 655 8.43 -15.46 -15.41
CA LYS A 655 9.57 -15.99 -16.18
C LYS A 655 9.80 -17.47 -15.88
N GLU A 656 9.98 -17.84 -14.62
CA GLU A 656 10.20 -19.23 -14.18
C GLU A 656 9.04 -20.15 -14.59
N LYS A 657 7.79 -19.66 -14.48
CA LYS A 657 6.60 -20.41 -14.89
C LYS A 657 6.61 -20.67 -16.41
N GLU A 658 6.89 -19.65 -17.21
CA GLU A 658 6.91 -19.76 -18.67
C GLU A 658 8.08 -20.58 -19.18
N GLU A 659 9.27 -20.45 -18.59
CA GLU A 659 10.43 -21.28 -18.93
C GLU A 659 10.13 -22.76 -18.67
N ARG A 660 9.43 -23.06 -17.57
CA ARG A 660 8.97 -24.44 -17.27
C ARG A 660 7.91 -24.94 -18.25
N LEU A 661 6.97 -24.10 -18.67
CA LEU A 661 5.83 -24.52 -19.52
C LEU A 661 6.15 -24.53 -21.02
N TYR A 662 6.97 -23.59 -21.47
CA TYR A 662 7.23 -23.32 -22.89
C TYR A 662 8.70 -23.45 -23.28
N GLY A 663 9.61 -23.65 -22.31
CA GLY A 663 11.06 -23.71 -22.57
C GLY A 663 11.70 -22.35 -22.82
N GLU A 664 10.95 -21.25 -22.69
CA GLU A 664 11.41 -19.89 -22.92
C GLU A 664 10.62 -18.88 -22.06
N TYR A 665 11.17 -17.68 -21.87
CA TYR A 665 10.41 -16.56 -21.34
C TYR A 665 9.47 -15.99 -22.43
N ARG A 666 8.37 -16.68 -22.66
CA ARG A 666 7.41 -16.47 -23.76
C ARG A 666 6.85 -15.04 -23.82
N THR A 667 6.47 -14.46 -22.68
CA THR A 667 5.94 -13.09 -22.59
C THR A 667 6.96 -12.08 -23.11
N ARG A 668 8.23 -12.19 -22.70
CA ARG A 668 9.31 -11.33 -23.21
C ARG A 668 9.45 -11.44 -24.72
N ARG A 669 9.41 -12.66 -25.26
CA ARG A 669 9.46 -12.87 -26.71
C ARG A 669 8.29 -12.18 -27.41
N LEU A 670 7.06 -12.51 -27.04
CA LEU A 670 5.86 -11.98 -27.70
C LEU A 670 5.77 -10.46 -27.63
N VAL A 671 6.12 -9.85 -26.49
CA VAL A 671 6.08 -8.39 -26.32
C VAL A 671 7.11 -7.71 -27.23
N LEU A 672 8.32 -8.24 -27.32
CA LEU A 672 9.38 -7.66 -28.16
C LEU A 672 9.13 -7.93 -29.65
N ASP A 673 8.47 -9.04 -29.99
CA ASP A 673 7.97 -9.34 -31.35
C ASP A 673 6.91 -8.32 -31.76
N ALA A 674 5.94 -8.08 -30.87
CA ALA A 674 4.89 -7.10 -31.08
C ALA A 674 5.49 -5.69 -31.24
N TRP A 675 6.46 -5.32 -30.41
CA TRP A 675 7.19 -4.06 -30.52
C TRP A 675 7.82 -3.91 -31.92
N ALA A 676 8.65 -4.88 -32.33
CA ALA A 676 9.34 -4.83 -33.61
C ALA A 676 8.38 -4.79 -34.80
N ARG A 677 7.26 -5.51 -34.72
CA ARG A 677 6.21 -5.49 -35.75
C ARG A 677 5.53 -4.12 -35.83
N LEU A 678 5.07 -3.57 -34.71
CA LEU A 678 4.38 -2.28 -34.67
C LEU A 678 5.29 -1.14 -35.16
N GLU A 679 6.59 -1.18 -34.83
CA GLU A 679 7.56 -0.22 -35.32
C GLU A 679 7.76 -0.33 -36.84
N ARG A 680 7.92 -1.55 -37.35
CA ARG A 680 8.06 -1.83 -38.80
C ARG A 680 6.82 -1.41 -39.60
N GLU A 681 5.63 -1.64 -39.04
CA GLU A 681 4.34 -1.32 -39.66
C GLU A 681 3.93 0.14 -39.44
N ARG A 682 4.72 0.93 -38.70
CA ARG A 682 4.43 2.33 -38.32
C ARG A 682 3.08 2.47 -37.60
N LEU A 683 2.77 1.50 -36.74
CA LEU A 683 1.59 1.47 -35.87
C LEU A 683 1.94 1.79 -34.41
N MET A 684 3.18 2.20 -34.14
CA MET A 684 3.59 2.65 -32.80
C MET A 684 2.92 3.99 -32.48
N PRO A 685 2.35 4.15 -31.27
CA PRO A 685 1.78 5.42 -30.87
C PRO A 685 2.88 6.44 -30.59
N GLU A 686 2.50 7.71 -30.62
CA GLU A 686 3.33 8.75 -30.03
C GLU A 686 3.32 8.61 -28.50
N PRO A 687 4.47 8.83 -27.83
CA PRO A 687 4.50 8.92 -26.38
C PRO A 687 3.52 9.97 -25.87
N TYR A 688 2.88 9.70 -24.74
CA TYR A 688 2.06 10.72 -24.08
C TYR A 688 2.91 11.95 -23.74
N GLY A 689 2.58 13.08 -24.35
CA GLY A 689 3.39 14.31 -24.29
C GLY A 689 3.35 15.04 -22.95
N GLY A 690 2.44 14.69 -22.04
CA GLY A 690 2.14 15.47 -20.85
C GLY A 690 1.52 16.83 -21.18
N HIS A 691 0.74 17.37 -20.25
CA HIS A 691 0.34 18.79 -20.24
C HIS A 691 0.79 19.42 -18.94
#